data_AF-A0A2S1QFZ0-F1
#
_entry.id   AF-A0A2S1QFZ0-F1
#
_cell.length_a   1.000
_cell.length_b   1.000
_cell.length_c   1.000
_cell.angle_alpha   90.00
_cell.angle_beta   90.00
_cell.angle_gamma   90.00
#
_symmetry.space_group_name_H-M   'P 1'
#
loop_
_entity.id
_entity.type
_entity.pdbx_description
1 polymer ?
#
loop_
_entity_poly.entity_id
_entity_poly.type
_entity_poly.pdbx_seq_one_letter_code
_entity_poly.pdbx_strand_id
1 'polypeptide(L)'
;MKRLTKEQQIKFYEEEIKKILYDYKAYLDSKCIDLINKNELHVGSFEYIDEVRNQVVFSFPKEKLPKTKIPLTATRPKSTDVLASNFYDFNYSLYRKNYVATFSECYGVYYHEQEGKFNIGFNNCDLEFLNSLSKGDKIVFGISEPPLKYYFNLIQITKNDVKSEMVGEILNGTFHLNDFKPVHIDDSLDLIAKYKSDLKNNNTLIIQGPPGTGKTFFISRLLEVLNKENKSILVGTLANRSLIELAKKYFKLATANKMVVYKSNLTLEESKEVKSLKPMPKDFLPAAGSILLTSFYKMSSIAVENISSPVYDYIIIEEASQCFLGTIAAAKLLGKKVILVGDPIQLHPVVNQDNPENISPNIDLMLESFTYYASTINCPKYRFTTTYRFSENSCYQTNTFYENSLKSKSEIQQGNEIFSRIPNIYNNKGGCSLFYYDSTNLKSIYDLLLGQINVLLQINPKFEIAILSSTKKGVKLLRDNLLHKLKDKQDQILINTVDSVQGLTIDFCFYFGYSDGSPAFSFKLNRFNVATSRARFCTLILLDEVYKVVKPYKGFVAEFISKCDLNHVIEIPVLDESINESNQPKSTGLKIIDKIDLSKFEKPKKEIKKDKENLYIIDTNVFVDNPDIISKIDKKYDVVLSAKVIDELDNLKSKLNNEGKINVQKALKSLNNNMELRNIRMEMSDSTLLPNDFNKRSPDNLILSVALKFKSANPIILTSDNGLQLKAKGMKITTITLKEFLNQLKRK
;
A
#
# COMPACT_ATOMS: atom_id res chain seq x y z
N MET A 1 -14.12 -0.27 38.60
CA MET A 1 -14.90 0.88 38.08
C MET A 1 -13.90 1.99 37.79
N LYS A 2 -13.72 2.40 36.53
CA LYS A 2 -12.77 3.46 36.16
C LYS A 2 -13.53 4.74 35.79
N ARG A 3 -13.02 5.91 36.16
CA ARG A 3 -13.64 7.22 35.88
C ARG A 3 -12.57 8.25 35.51
N LEU A 4 -12.94 9.18 34.64
CA LEU A 4 -12.17 10.40 34.32
C LEU A 4 -13.00 11.63 34.68
N THR A 5 -12.40 12.60 35.37
CA THR A 5 -13.06 13.89 35.62
C THR A 5 -12.96 14.78 34.38
N LYS A 6 -13.82 15.80 34.29
CA LYS A 6 -13.74 16.78 33.19
C LYS A 6 -12.39 17.51 33.19
N GLU A 7 -11.85 17.84 34.35
CA GLU A 7 -10.55 18.51 34.49
C GLU A 7 -9.42 17.65 33.94
N GLN A 8 -9.44 16.33 34.21
CA GLN A 8 -8.46 15.39 33.65
C GLN A 8 -8.57 15.29 32.13
N GLN A 9 -9.78 15.29 31.58
CA GLN A 9 -10.01 15.26 30.13
C GLN A 9 -9.56 16.57 29.46
N ILE A 10 -9.82 17.73 30.06
CA ILE A 10 -9.35 19.03 29.57
C ILE A 10 -7.82 19.06 29.59
N LYS A 11 -7.22 18.67 30.72
CA LYS A 11 -5.75 18.61 30.87
C LYS A 11 -5.11 17.70 29.81
N PHE A 12 -5.75 16.58 29.47
CA PHE A 12 -5.29 15.72 28.37
C PHE A 12 -5.18 16.47 27.04
N TYR A 13 -6.21 17.23 26.65
CA TYR A 13 -6.17 18.01 25.41
C TYR A 13 -5.18 19.17 25.47
N GLU A 14 -5.01 19.80 26.65
CA GLU A 14 -4.01 20.85 26.85
C GLU A 14 -2.58 20.32 26.69
N GLU A 15 -2.28 19.13 27.25
CA GLU A 15 -0.98 18.48 27.08
C GLU A 15 -0.76 18.00 25.63
N GLU A 16 -1.79 17.54 24.91
CA GLU A 16 -1.69 17.31 23.45
C GLU A 16 -1.30 18.59 22.71
N ILE A 17 -1.98 19.72 22.98
CA ILE A 17 -1.68 21.01 22.36
C ILE A 17 -0.25 21.43 22.67
N LYS A 18 0.19 21.33 23.93
CA LYS A 18 1.55 21.68 24.35
C LYS A 18 2.59 20.84 23.60
N LYS A 19 2.37 19.52 23.50
CA LYS A 19 3.29 18.62 22.79
C LYS A 19 3.36 18.94 21.30
N ILE A 20 2.21 19.13 20.65
CA ILE A 20 2.15 19.50 19.23
C ILE A 20 2.85 20.84 18.98
N LEU A 21 2.61 21.84 19.84
CA LEU A 21 3.27 23.15 19.74
C LEU A 21 4.77 23.07 20.01
N TYR A 22 5.20 22.24 20.96
CA TYR A 22 6.61 22.02 21.26
C TYR A 22 7.33 21.41 20.06
N ASP A 23 6.78 20.33 19.48
CA ASP A 23 7.35 19.66 18.32
C ASP A 23 7.35 20.60 17.09
N TYR A 24 6.28 21.38 16.89
CA TYR A 24 6.20 22.36 15.81
C TYR A 24 7.15 23.54 16.00
N LYS A 25 7.35 23.99 17.24
CA LYS A 25 8.34 25.01 17.57
C LYS A 25 9.76 24.51 17.28
N ALA A 26 10.08 23.26 17.66
CA ALA A 26 11.37 22.66 17.33
C ALA A 26 11.61 22.57 15.81
N TYR A 27 10.56 22.29 15.02
CA TYR A 27 10.60 22.37 13.57
C TYR A 27 10.88 23.81 13.09
N LEU A 28 10.16 24.81 13.60
CA LEU A 28 10.34 26.22 13.25
C LEU A 28 11.73 26.75 13.64
N ASP A 29 12.27 26.32 14.78
CA ASP A 29 13.57 26.78 15.29
C ASP A 29 14.77 26.04 14.65
N SER A 30 14.50 24.97 13.88
CA SER A 30 15.54 24.27 13.10
C SER A 30 16.04 25.13 11.94
N LYS A 31 17.32 24.97 11.58
CA LYS A 31 17.87 25.60 10.39
C LYS A 31 17.21 25.06 9.12
N CYS A 32 17.00 25.92 8.13
CA CYS A 32 16.44 25.54 6.84
C CYS A 32 17.24 24.39 6.19
N ILE A 33 18.58 24.39 6.29
CA ILE A 33 19.41 23.31 5.74
C ILE A 33 19.11 21.95 6.39
N ASP A 34 18.89 21.91 7.70
CA ASP A 34 18.61 20.69 8.43
C ASP A 34 17.24 20.13 8.04
N LEU A 35 16.24 21.01 7.89
CA LEU A 35 14.90 20.62 7.44
C LEU A 35 14.89 20.11 6.00
N ILE A 36 15.68 20.72 5.12
CA ILE A 36 15.85 20.25 3.75
C ILE A 36 16.49 18.85 3.74
N ASN A 37 17.54 18.64 4.53
CA ASN A 37 18.19 17.33 4.65
C ASN A 37 17.27 16.26 5.27
N LYS A 38 16.32 16.67 6.12
CA LYS A 38 15.29 15.79 6.69
C LYS A 38 14.12 15.50 5.74
N ASN A 39 14.01 16.19 4.59
CA ASN A 39 12.85 16.20 3.69
C ASN A 39 11.58 16.74 4.38
N GLU A 40 11.73 17.79 5.16
CA GLU A 40 10.64 18.53 5.84
C GLU A 40 10.50 19.97 5.32
N LEU A 41 11.42 20.40 4.45
CA LEU A 41 11.41 21.68 3.76
C LEU A 41 11.92 21.45 2.32
N HIS A 42 11.26 22.05 1.34
CA HIS A 42 11.59 21.87 -0.08
C HIS A 42 11.64 23.20 -0.80
N VAL A 43 12.51 23.31 -1.80
CA VAL A 43 12.58 24.49 -2.67
C VAL A 43 12.25 24.05 -4.09
N GLY A 44 11.13 24.54 -4.61
CA GLY A 44 10.67 24.30 -5.97
C GLY A 44 10.74 25.57 -6.82
N SER A 45 10.51 25.44 -8.12
CA SER A 45 10.36 26.59 -9.03
C SER A 45 8.97 26.55 -9.65
N PHE A 46 8.26 27.67 -9.67
CA PHE A 46 6.97 27.76 -10.36
C PHE A 46 7.18 27.62 -11.88
N GLU A 47 6.42 26.74 -12.53
CA GLU A 47 6.53 26.48 -13.96
C GLU A 47 5.34 27.05 -14.73
N TYR A 48 4.12 26.62 -14.42
CA TYR A 48 2.88 27.06 -15.07
C TYR A 48 1.63 26.63 -14.27
N ILE A 49 0.48 27.13 -14.68
CA ILE A 49 -0.84 26.63 -14.25
C ILE A 49 -1.37 25.72 -15.36
N ASP A 50 -1.64 24.47 -15.02
CA ASP A 50 -2.32 23.51 -15.88
C ASP A 50 -3.83 23.78 -15.80
N GLU A 51 -4.34 24.60 -16.72
CA GLU A 51 -5.77 24.97 -16.79
C GLU A 51 -6.69 23.77 -17.01
N VAL A 52 -6.21 22.73 -17.72
CA VAL A 52 -7.00 21.52 -18.00
C VAL A 52 -7.21 20.71 -16.72
N ARG A 53 -6.16 20.59 -15.92
CA ARG A 53 -6.23 19.90 -14.63
C ARG A 53 -6.66 20.81 -13.48
N ASN A 54 -6.66 22.13 -13.70
CA ASN A 54 -6.80 23.21 -12.72
C ASN A 54 -5.83 23.00 -11.54
N GLN A 55 -4.54 22.95 -11.88
CA GLN A 55 -3.43 22.60 -11.01
C GLN A 55 -2.25 23.52 -11.23
N VAL A 56 -1.45 23.71 -10.19
CA VAL A 56 -0.28 24.60 -10.23
C VAL A 56 0.96 23.73 -10.27
N VAL A 57 1.80 23.91 -11.28
CA VAL A 57 2.94 23.04 -11.52
C VAL A 57 4.22 23.70 -11.01
N PHE A 58 4.93 22.98 -10.14
CA PHE A 58 6.24 23.36 -9.63
C PHE A 58 7.28 22.29 -9.97
N SER A 59 8.49 22.70 -10.36
CA SER A 59 9.61 21.80 -10.61
C SER A 59 10.54 21.68 -9.41
N PHE A 60 11.07 20.48 -9.17
CA PHE A 60 11.96 20.16 -8.08
C PHE A 60 13.16 19.31 -8.53
N PRO A 61 14.29 19.36 -7.81
CA PRO A 61 15.37 18.39 -7.96
C PRO A 61 14.91 16.98 -7.58
N LYS A 62 15.40 15.96 -8.30
CA LYS A 62 15.06 14.54 -8.11
C LYS A 62 15.22 14.05 -6.67
N GLU A 63 16.23 14.53 -5.97
CA GLU A 63 16.58 14.08 -4.61
C GLU A 63 15.80 14.80 -3.51
N LYS A 64 15.09 15.89 -3.83
CA LYS A 64 14.45 16.79 -2.86
C LYS A 64 12.96 16.98 -3.10
N LEU A 65 12.27 15.90 -3.48
CA LEU A 65 10.85 15.94 -3.81
C LEU A 65 9.98 16.05 -2.55
N PRO A 66 9.05 17.03 -2.49
CA PRO A 66 8.02 17.03 -1.46
C PRO A 66 7.12 15.80 -1.62
N LYS A 67 6.59 15.30 -0.51
CA LYS A 67 5.63 14.19 -0.52
C LYS A 67 4.30 14.66 -1.09
N THR A 68 3.74 13.90 -2.03
CA THR A 68 2.36 14.10 -2.49
C THR A 68 1.35 13.71 -1.40
N LYS A 69 0.17 14.32 -1.49
CA LYS A 69 -0.99 14.13 -0.60
C LYS A 69 -0.70 14.44 0.88
N ILE A 70 0.29 15.31 1.13
CA ILE A 70 0.59 15.90 2.44
C ILE A 70 0.34 17.41 2.38
N PRO A 71 -0.37 17.98 3.37
CA PRO A 71 -0.51 19.42 3.49
C PRO A 71 0.86 20.10 3.66
N LEU A 72 1.11 21.11 2.84
CA LEU A 72 2.30 21.93 2.85
C LEU A 72 1.92 23.41 2.77
N THR A 73 2.67 24.27 3.44
CA THR A 73 2.62 25.71 3.22
C THR A 73 3.63 26.08 2.13
N ALA A 74 3.16 26.49 0.96
CA ALA A 74 3.97 27.13 -0.06
C ALA A 74 4.19 28.59 0.30
N THR A 75 5.44 29.04 0.33
CA THR A 75 5.81 30.42 0.68
C THR A 75 6.65 31.04 -0.43
N ARG A 76 6.26 32.25 -0.84
CA ARG A 76 7.01 33.05 -1.80
C ARG A 76 7.95 33.98 -1.03
N PRO A 77 9.28 33.90 -1.23
CA PRO A 77 10.22 34.86 -0.67
C PRO A 77 9.95 36.28 -1.18
N LYS A 78 10.30 37.30 -0.39
CA LYS A 78 10.25 38.72 -0.79
C LYS A 78 11.18 39.07 -1.95
N SER A 79 12.31 38.36 -2.08
CA SER A 79 13.24 38.45 -3.20
C SER A 79 13.88 37.08 -3.43
N THR A 80 14.25 36.78 -4.68
CA THR A 80 15.04 35.59 -5.03
C THR A 80 16.39 35.55 -4.33
N ASP A 81 16.96 36.71 -3.98
CA ASP A 81 18.26 36.82 -3.31
C ASP A 81 18.25 36.23 -1.90
N VAL A 82 17.07 36.18 -1.26
CA VAL A 82 16.91 35.54 0.06
C VAL A 82 17.40 34.10 0.00
N LEU A 83 17.01 33.36 -1.04
CA LEU A 83 17.37 31.95 -1.21
C LEU A 83 18.79 31.76 -1.76
N ALA A 84 19.36 32.78 -2.41
CA ALA A 84 20.72 32.76 -2.92
C ALA A 84 21.78 33.15 -1.85
N SER A 85 21.33 33.70 -0.71
CA SER A 85 22.19 34.14 0.39
C SER A 85 22.10 33.18 1.59
N ASN A 86 21.88 33.69 2.80
CA ASN A 86 21.97 32.96 4.06
C ASN A 86 20.72 32.11 4.38
N PHE A 87 19.82 31.88 3.42
CA PHE A 87 18.58 31.11 3.67
C PHE A 87 18.81 29.77 4.35
N TYR A 88 19.84 29.03 3.91
CA TYR A 88 20.16 27.71 4.44
C TYR A 88 20.59 27.77 5.93
N ASP A 89 21.18 28.88 6.36
CA ASP A 89 21.60 29.12 7.74
C ASP A 89 20.52 29.76 8.62
N PHE A 90 19.42 30.25 8.03
CA PHE A 90 18.30 30.78 8.79
C PHE A 90 17.60 29.67 9.55
N ASN A 91 17.16 29.98 10.78
CA ASN A 91 16.08 29.23 11.38
C ASN A 91 14.81 29.44 10.55
N TYR A 92 14.00 28.39 10.39
CA TYR A 92 12.82 28.49 9.54
C TYR A 92 11.80 29.52 10.05
N SER A 93 11.71 29.73 11.37
CA SER A 93 10.93 30.79 12.01
C SER A 93 11.35 32.18 11.56
N LEU A 94 12.67 32.44 11.48
CA LEU A 94 13.23 33.70 11.01
C LEU A 94 12.87 33.93 9.53
N TYR A 95 13.04 32.90 8.70
CA TYR A 95 12.64 32.95 7.29
C TYR A 95 11.16 33.31 7.14
N ARG A 96 10.26 32.54 7.80
CA ARG A 96 8.81 32.73 7.72
C ARG A 96 8.39 34.12 8.16
N LYS A 97 8.95 34.64 9.25
CA LYS A 97 8.56 35.93 9.83
C LYS A 97 9.03 37.12 9.01
N ASN A 98 10.28 37.08 8.53
CA ASN A 98 10.92 38.29 8.00
C ASN A 98 11.00 38.33 6.47
N TYR A 99 11.02 37.16 5.81
CA TYR A 99 11.41 37.05 4.41
C TYR A 99 10.35 36.46 3.48
N VAL A 100 9.17 36.09 4.01
CA VAL A 100 8.01 35.66 3.21
C VAL A 100 7.19 36.87 2.78
N ALA A 101 6.83 36.95 1.50
CA ALA A 101 5.94 37.98 0.95
C ALA A 101 4.48 37.54 1.02
N THR A 102 4.21 36.31 0.58
CA THR A 102 2.89 35.69 0.59
C THR A 102 3.04 34.18 0.72
N PHE A 103 1.98 33.51 1.14
CA PHE A 103 1.95 32.07 1.31
C PHE A 103 0.59 31.49 0.92
N SER A 104 0.54 30.18 0.73
CA SER A 104 -0.69 29.45 0.53
C SER A 104 -0.56 28.00 0.99
N GLU A 105 -1.67 27.44 1.49
CA GLU A 105 -1.75 26.03 1.88
C GLU A 105 -2.05 25.15 0.67
N CYS A 106 -1.20 24.17 0.40
CA CYS A 106 -1.27 23.35 -0.79
C CYS A 106 -0.95 21.88 -0.49
N TYR A 107 -1.14 21.01 -1.46
CA TYR A 107 -0.63 19.64 -1.40
C TYR A 107 -0.31 19.13 -2.80
N GLY A 108 0.81 18.42 -2.93
CA GLY A 108 1.21 17.81 -4.19
C GLY A 108 0.31 16.63 -4.56
N VAL A 109 0.05 16.41 -5.85
CA VAL A 109 -0.89 15.38 -6.34
C VAL A 109 -0.15 14.23 -7.01
N TYR A 110 0.74 14.53 -7.96
CA TYR A 110 1.51 13.55 -8.73
C TYR A 110 2.92 14.06 -9.03
N TYR A 111 3.78 13.19 -9.54
CA TYR A 111 5.10 13.52 -10.07
C TYR A 111 5.13 13.25 -11.59
N HIS A 112 5.79 14.11 -12.34
CA HIS A 112 6.04 13.92 -13.77
C HIS A 112 7.45 14.38 -14.12
N GLU A 113 8.27 13.48 -14.67
CA GLU A 113 9.62 13.82 -15.11
C GLU A 113 9.58 14.42 -16.51
N GLN A 114 10.18 15.60 -16.67
CA GLN A 114 10.32 16.27 -17.96
C GLN A 114 11.69 16.94 -18.02
N GLU A 115 12.50 16.61 -19.04
CA GLU A 115 13.81 17.22 -19.28
C GLU A 115 14.76 17.18 -18.06
N GLY A 116 14.73 16.09 -17.28
CA GLY A 116 15.57 15.91 -16.10
C GLY A 116 15.13 16.69 -14.85
N LYS A 117 14.01 17.43 -14.93
CA LYS A 117 13.32 18.04 -13.78
C LYS A 117 12.09 17.22 -13.41
N PHE A 118 11.76 17.20 -12.13
CA PHE A 118 10.54 16.56 -11.62
C PHE A 118 9.49 17.62 -11.37
N ASN A 119 8.47 17.65 -12.21
CA ASN A 119 7.30 18.50 -12.07
C ASN A 119 6.30 17.84 -11.13
N ILE A 120 5.72 18.64 -10.24
CA ILE A 120 4.69 18.21 -9.30
C ILE A 120 3.51 19.15 -9.49
N GLY A 121 2.33 18.58 -9.74
CA GLY A 121 1.08 19.33 -9.73
C GLY A 121 0.59 19.50 -8.29
N PHE A 122 0.27 20.73 -7.91
CA PHE A 122 -0.28 21.07 -6.60
C PHE A 122 -1.72 21.54 -6.73
N ASN A 123 -2.52 21.14 -5.74
CA ASN A 123 -3.88 21.63 -5.54
C ASN A 123 -3.91 22.62 -4.36
N ASN A 124 -5.05 23.33 -4.25
CA ASN A 124 -5.43 24.16 -3.10
C ASN A 124 -4.65 25.46 -2.91
N CYS A 125 -3.83 25.86 -3.89
CA CYS A 125 -3.20 27.17 -3.86
C CYS A 125 -4.22 28.31 -4.03
N ASP A 126 -4.09 29.34 -3.19
CA ASP A 126 -4.96 30.52 -3.16
C ASP A 126 -4.68 31.44 -4.37
N LEU A 127 -5.73 32.03 -4.94
CA LEU A 127 -5.60 32.87 -6.14
C LEU A 127 -4.67 34.07 -5.95
N GLU A 128 -4.70 34.71 -4.79
CA GLU A 128 -3.80 35.84 -4.48
C GLU A 128 -2.33 35.42 -4.50
N PHE A 129 -2.02 34.25 -3.93
CA PHE A 129 -0.70 33.67 -3.98
C PHE A 129 -0.28 33.39 -5.43
N LEU A 130 -1.15 32.75 -6.22
CA LEU A 130 -0.88 32.39 -7.61
C LEU A 130 -0.70 33.60 -8.52
N ASN A 131 -1.54 34.62 -8.36
CA ASN A 131 -1.45 35.87 -9.12
C ASN A 131 -0.15 36.63 -8.85
N SER A 132 0.54 36.32 -7.74
CA SER A 132 1.83 36.89 -7.44
C SER A 132 2.99 36.21 -8.19
N LEU A 133 2.82 34.98 -8.69
CA LEU A 133 3.92 34.16 -9.21
C LEU A 133 4.30 34.48 -10.67
N SER A 134 5.60 34.41 -10.96
CA SER A 134 6.15 34.42 -12.32
C SER A 134 6.96 33.16 -12.60
N LYS A 135 6.96 32.66 -13.85
CA LYS A 135 7.68 31.43 -14.20
C LYS A 135 9.15 31.52 -13.78
N GLY A 136 9.62 30.50 -13.07
CA GLY A 136 10.96 30.43 -12.50
C GLY A 136 11.05 30.89 -11.04
N ASP A 137 10.01 31.54 -10.50
CA ASP A 137 9.95 31.97 -9.10
C ASP A 137 10.23 30.79 -8.16
N LYS A 138 11.14 31.01 -7.22
CA LYS A 138 11.52 30.00 -6.23
C LYS A 138 10.55 30.03 -5.06
N ILE A 139 9.97 28.87 -4.76
CA ILE A 139 8.94 28.70 -3.73
C ILE A 139 9.44 27.71 -2.69
N VAL A 140 9.32 28.08 -1.42
CA VAL A 140 9.70 27.23 -0.29
C VAL A 140 8.44 26.55 0.25
N PHE A 141 8.47 25.23 0.31
CA PHE A 141 7.38 24.38 0.79
C PHE A 141 7.76 23.78 2.13
N GLY A 142 7.06 24.16 3.19
CA GLY A 142 7.22 23.60 4.53
C GLY A 142 5.97 22.85 5.00
N ILE A 143 6.07 22.20 6.15
CA ILE A 143 4.93 21.51 6.77
C ILE A 143 3.90 22.55 7.23
N SER A 144 2.63 22.32 6.88
CA SER A 144 1.51 23.16 7.31
C SER A 144 1.40 23.28 8.82
N GLU A 145 0.81 24.37 9.28
CA GLU A 145 0.51 24.56 10.70
C GLU A 145 -0.40 23.43 11.23
N PRO A 146 -0.11 22.90 12.43
CA PRO A 146 -0.89 21.81 12.98
C PRO A 146 -2.33 22.26 13.29
N PRO A 147 -3.35 21.38 13.12
CA PRO A 147 -4.76 21.75 13.22
C PRO A 147 -5.26 21.83 14.68
N LEU A 148 -4.70 22.73 15.48
CA LEU A 148 -4.97 22.86 16.93
C LEU A 148 -6.43 23.18 17.28
N LYS A 149 -7.16 23.84 16.37
CA LYS A 149 -8.58 24.20 16.56
C LYS A 149 -9.45 23.00 16.95
N TYR A 150 -9.12 21.79 16.48
CA TYR A 150 -9.83 20.59 16.90
C TYR A 150 -9.78 20.39 18.41
N TYR A 151 -8.59 20.45 19.01
CA TYR A 151 -8.41 20.28 20.45
C TYR A 151 -9.03 21.42 21.25
N PHE A 152 -8.93 22.67 20.79
CA PHE A 152 -9.62 23.80 21.42
C PHE A 152 -11.14 23.62 21.43
N ASN A 153 -11.72 23.17 20.32
CA ASN A 153 -13.15 22.86 20.26
C ASN A 153 -13.51 21.72 21.24
N LEU A 154 -12.68 20.66 21.32
CA LEU A 154 -12.91 19.57 22.27
C LEU A 154 -12.84 20.05 23.72
N ILE A 155 -11.92 20.96 24.07
CA ILE A 155 -11.86 21.58 25.40
C ILE A 155 -13.16 22.34 25.69
N GLN A 156 -13.63 23.17 24.76
CA GLN A 156 -14.87 23.93 24.93
C GLN A 156 -16.09 23.02 25.13
N ILE A 157 -16.19 21.96 24.33
CA ILE A 157 -17.26 20.96 24.46
C ILE A 157 -17.16 20.22 25.80
N THR A 158 -15.94 19.91 26.26
CA THR A 158 -15.70 19.18 27.52
C THR A 158 -16.04 20.02 28.74
N LYS A 159 -15.79 21.33 28.71
CA LYS A 159 -16.28 22.27 29.74
C LYS A 159 -17.79 22.14 29.90
N ASN A 160 -18.50 22.10 28.78
CA ASN A 160 -19.96 21.97 28.72
C ASN A 160 -20.63 23.09 29.55
N ASP A 161 -20.22 24.34 29.29
CA ASP A 161 -20.70 25.54 30.01
C ASP A 161 -22.21 25.77 29.83
N VAL A 162 -22.77 25.29 28.71
CA VAL A 162 -24.22 25.26 28.46
C VAL A 162 -24.98 24.23 29.30
N LYS A 163 -24.27 23.42 30.10
CA LYS A 163 -24.83 22.39 31.00
C LYS A 163 -25.75 21.39 30.28
N SER A 164 -25.37 20.97 29.07
CA SER A 164 -26.10 19.92 28.34
C SER A 164 -26.02 18.60 29.11
N GLU A 165 -27.18 18.05 29.50
CA GLU A 165 -27.28 16.76 30.19
C GLU A 165 -26.72 15.63 29.32
N MET A 166 -27.05 15.61 28.03
CA MET A 166 -26.58 14.60 27.07
C MET A 166 -25.06 14.55 26.96
N VAL A 167 -24.39 15.72 27.03
CA VAL A 167 -22.93 15.79 27.07
C VAL A 167 -22.41 15.38 28.44
N GLY A 168 -23.09 15.78 29.50
CA GLY A 168 -22.76 15.38 30.88
C GLY A 168 -22.71 13.86 31.05
N GLU A 169 -23.65 13.12 30.46
CA GLU A 169 -23.68 11.65 30.50
C GLU A 169 -22.44 11.00 29.88
N ILE A 170 -21.92 11.58 28.80
CA ILE A 170 -20.70 11.10 28.14
C ILE A 170 -19.47 11.41 28.99
N LEU A 171 -19.31 12.68 29.38
CA LEU A 171 -18.09 13.17 30.00
C LEU A 171 -17.94 12.70 31.45
N ASN A 172 -19.05 12.50 32.15
CA ASN A 172 -19.04 12.07 33.55
C ASN A 172 -19.30 10.57 33.71
N GLY A 173 -19.39 9.82 32.61
CA GLY A 173 -19.73 8.40 32.61
C GLY A 173 -18.77 7.57 33.46
N THR A 174 -19.23 6.40 33.88
CA THR A 174 -18.36 5.48 34.61
C THR A 174 -18.15 4.19 33.84
N PHE A 175 -16.88 3.81 33.68
CA PHE A 175 -16.51 2.62 32.93
C PHE A 175 -16.68 1.35 33.76
N HIS A 176 -17.47 0.45 33.19
CA HIS A 176 -17.60 -0.93 33.65
C HIS A 176 -16.82 -1.84 32.70
N LEU A 177 -15.77 -2.47 33.23
CA LEU A 177 -15.04 -3.52 32.53
C LEU A 177 -16.03 -4.66 32.22
N ASN A 178 -16.10 -5.09 30.97
CA ASN A 178 -16.89 -6.24 30.45
C ASN A 178 -18.35 -5.99 30.03
N ASP A 179 -18.82 -4.75 29.89
CA ASP A 179 -20.21 -4.47 29.45
C ASP A 179 -20.39 -4.30 27.92
N PHE A 180 -19.30 -4.31 27.14
CA PHE A 180 -19.42 -4.31 25.69
C PHE A 180 -19.64 -5.72 25.14
N LYS A 181 -20.91 -6.17 25.18
CA LYS A 181 -21.36 -7.47 24.63
C LYS A 181 -22.32 -7.26 23.45
N PRO A 182 -21.81 -6.92 22.26
CA PRO A 182 -22.66 -6.66 21.10
C PRO A 182 -23.34 -7.94 20.60
N VAL A 183 -24.60 -7.82 20.18
CA VAL A 183 -25.35 -8.92 19.54
C VAL A 183 -24.80 -9.16 18.14
N HIS A 184 -24.48 -10.41 17.83
CA HIS A 184 -23.95 -10.79 16.52
C HIS A 184 -25.02 -10.68 15.42
N ILE A 185 -24.62 -10.13 14.27
CA ILE A 185 -25.43 -10.02 13.06
C ILE A 185 -24.61 -10.49 11.87
N ASP A 186 -25.11 -11.52 11.19
CA ASP A 186 -24.45 -12.10 10.03
C ASP A 186 -24.59 -11.18 8.80
N ASP A 187 -25.77 -10.60 8.52
CA ASP A 187 -25.96 -9.64 7.42
C ASP A 187 -26.31 -8.23 7.91
N SER A 188 -25.52 -7.25 7.49
CA SER A 188 -25.78 -5.83 7.75
C SER A 188 -27.17 -5.37 7.27
N LEU A 189 -27.76 -6.01 6.26
CA LEU A 189 -29.12 -5.71 5.79
C LEU A 189 -30.20 -6.11 6.81
N ASP A 190 -29.95 -7.15 7.61
CA ASP A 190 -30.86 -7.52 8.71
C ASP A 190 -30.91 -6.42 9.77
N LEU A 191 -29.76 -5.77 10.03
CA LEU A 191 -29.73 -4.62 10.92
C LEU A 191 -30.47 -3.42 10.32
N ILE A 192 -30.41 -3.21 8.99
CA ILE A 192 -31.23 -2.19 8.32
C ILE A 192 -32.72 -2.50 8.44
N ALA A 193 -33.13 -3.77 8.33
CA ALA A 193 -34.52 -4.17 8.52
C ALA A 193 -34.98 -3.94 9.97
N LYS A 194 -34.20 -4.40 10.96
CA LYS A 194 -34.43 -4.12 12.40
C LYS A 194 -34.46 -2.63 12.71
N TYR A 195 -33.68 -1.85 11.99
CA TYR A 195 -33.70 -0.39 12.14
C TYR A 195 -35.04 0.21 11.76
N LYS A 196 -35.63 -0.25 10.65
CA LYS A 196 -36.93 0.21 10.17
C LYS A 196 -38.07 -0.20 11.10
N SER A 197 -38.00 -1.38 11.73
CA SER A 197 -39.04 -1.88 12.63
C SER A 197 -38.93 -1.31 14.04
N ASP A 198 -37.77 -1.49 14.70
CA ASP A 198 -37.70 -1.45 16.17
C ASP A 198 -36.60 -0.53 16.71
N LEU A 199 -35.50 -0.34 15.97
CA LEU A 199 -34.37 0.46 16.50
C LEU A 199 -34.53 1.95 16.29
N LYS A 200 -35.51 2.39 15.49
CA LYS A 200 -35.78 3.80 15.23
C LYS A 200 -36.06 4.58 16.51
N ASN A 201 -36.61 3.97 17.55
CA ASN A 201 -36.92 4.67 18.82
C ASN A 201 -35.71 4.86 19.74
N ASN A 202 -34.55 4.29 19.41
CA ASN A 202 -33.34 4.43 20.20
C ASN A 202 -32.56 5.69 19.81
N ASN A 203 -32.12 6.47 20.80
CA ASN A 203 -31.32 7.68 20.59
C ASN A 203 -29.85 7.39 20.27
N THR A 204 -29.38 6.18 20.59
CA THR A 204 -28.01 5.72 20.33
C THR A 204 -28.04 4.30 19.77
N LEU A 205 -27.22 4.05 18.77
CA LEU A 205 -26.93 2.70 18.24
C LEU A 205 -25.43 2.54 18.10
N ILE A 206 -24.88 1.41 18.58
CA ILE A 206 -23.45 1.12 18.50
C ILE A 206 -23.22 -0.13 17.67
N ILE A 207 -22.32 -0.02 16.69
CA ILE A 207 -22.03 -1.10 15.74
C ILE A 207 -20.52 -1.31 15.73
N GLN A 208 -20.10 -2.51 16.14
CA GLN A 208 -18.78 -3.02 15.88
C GLN A 208 -18.74 -3.64 14.49
N GLY A 209 -17.91 -3.10 13.61
CA GLY A 209 -17.67 -3.66 12.29
C GLY A 209 -16.22 -4.10 12.12
N PRO A 210 -15.91 -5.38 12.36
CA PRO A 210 -14.60 -5.96 12.07
C PRO A 210 -14.14 -5.75 10.61
N PRO A 211 -12.87 -5.97 10.27
CA PRO A 211 -12.35 -5.78 8.92
C PRO A 211 -13.14 -6.56 7.86
N GLY A 212 -13.45 -5.91 6.74
CA GLY A 212 -14.14 -6.55 5.61
C GLY A 212 -15.64 -6.82 5.81
N THR A 213 -16.22 -6.47 6.95
CA THR A 213 -17.65 -6.73 7.26
C THR A 213 -18.64 -5.75 6.62
N GLY A 214 -18.14 -4.76 5.86
CA GLY A 214 -19.01 -3.86 5.10
C GLY A 214 -19.55 -2.66 5.89
N LYS A 215 -18.84 -2.14 6.90
CA LYS A 215 -19.21 -0.88 7.61
C LYS A 215 -19.72 0.24 6.70
N THR A 216 -18.92 0.63 5.72
CA THR A 216 -19.28 1.69 4.75
C THR A 216 -20.46 1.28 3.85
N PHE A 217 -20.61 -0.02 3.56
CA PHE A 217 -21.79 -0.51 2.84
C PHE A 217 -23.06 -0.35 3.69
N PHE A 218 -23.02 -0.77 4.95
CA PHE A 218 -24.11 -0.57 5.90
C PHE A 218 -24.50 0.91 6.02
N ILE A 219 -23.52 1.80 6.22
CA ILE A 219 -23.79 3.25 6.32
C ILE A 219 -24.45 3.76 5.04
N SER A 220 -24.00 3.34 3.85
CA SER A 220 -24.63 3.76 2.59
C SER A 220 -26.11 3.32 2.48
N ARG A 221 -26.45 2.13 2.96
CA ARG A 221 -27.84 1.64 2.99
C ARG A 221 -28.68 2.36 4.03
N LEU A 222 -28.08 2.68 5.18
CA LEU A 222 -28.75 3.46 6.21
C LEU A 222 -29.04 4.90 5.73
N LEU A 223 -28.11 5.53 5.02
CA LEU A 223 -28.32 6.84 4.40
C LEU A 223 -29.52 6.82 3.44
N GLU A 224 -29.67 5.76 2.63
CA GLU A 224 -30.81 5.60 1.73
C GLU A 224 -32.15 5.58 2.48
N VAL A 225 -32.21 4.84 3.59
CA VAL A 225 -33.41 4.74 4.43
C VAL A 225 -33.74 6.09 5.06
N LEU A 226 -32.76 6.72 5.70
CA LEU A 226 -32.95 7.99 6.41
C LEU A 226 -33.25 9.16 5.45
N ASN A 227 -32.66 9.15 4.25
CA ASN A 227 -32.94 10.14 3.21
C ASN A 227 -34.38 10.01 2.67
N LYS A 228 -34.88 8.78 2.47
CA LYS A 228 -36.29 8.54 2.10
C LYS A 228 -37.27 9.01 3.18
N GLU A 229 -36.85 9.02 4.43
CA GLU A 229 -37.61 9.60 5.55
C GLU A 229 -37.41 11.11 5.72
N ASN A 230 -36.74 11.76 4.76
CA ASN A 230 -36.45 13.18 4.72
C ASN A 230 -35.66 13.70 5.95
N LYS A 231 -34.80 12.86 6.53
CA LYS A 231 -33.99 13.20 7.71
C LYS A 231 -32.75 13.97 7.34
N SER A 232 -32.38 14.95 8.17
CA SER A 232 -31.08 15.63 8.06
C SER A 232 -29.99 14.80 8.73
N ILE A 233 -28.89 14.56 8.02
CA ILE A 233 -27.85 13.59 8.41
C ILE A 233 -26.48 14.24 8.29
N LEU A 234 -25.63 14.05 9.30
CA LEU A 234 -24.21 14.32 9.20
C LEU A 234 -23.44 13.02 9.43
N VAL A 235 -22.49 12.72 8.54
CA VAL A 235 -21.54 11.62 8.68
C VAL A 235 -20.16 12.20 8.97
N GLY A 236 -19.63 11.88 10.16
CA GLY A 236 -18.31 12.29 10.62
C GLY A 236 -17.31 11.14 10.54
N THR A 237 -16.08 11.41 10.07
CA THR A 237 -14.96 10.45 10.17
C THR A 237 -13.61 11.15 10.35
N LEU A 238 -12.55 10.40 10.65
CA LEU A 238 -11.18 10.93 10.67
C LEU A 238 -10.58 11.02 9.25
N ALA A 239 -10.82 10.00 8.42
CA ALA A 239 -10.18 9.86 7.11
C ALA A 239 -11.08 10.34 5.96
N ASN A 240 -10.67 11.42 5.26
CA ASN A 240 -11.43 11.97 4.12
C ASN A 240 -11.71 10.93 3.01
N ARG A 241 -10.77 10.01 2.75
CA ARG A 241 -10.95 8.94 1.75
C ARG A 241 -12.15 8.05 2.04
N SER A 242 -12.45 7.78 3.32
CA SER A 242 -13.62 6.97 3.70
C SER A 242 -14.94 7.64 3.31
N LEU A 243 -15.02 8.98 3.41
CA LEU A 243 -16.20 9.74 2.98
C LEU A 243 -16.44 9.63 1.46
N ILE A 244 -15.36 9.61 0.67
CA ILE A 244 -15.45 9.46 -0.79
C ILE A 244 -15.94 8.07 -1.15
N GLU A 245 -15.41 7.02 -0.52
CA GLU A 245 -15.88 5.66 -0.71
C GLU A 245 -17.34 5.47 -0.28
N LEU A 246 -17.75 6.11 0.82
CA LEU A 246 -19.15 6.15 1.25
C LEU A 246 -20.05 6.80 0.20
N ALA A 247 -19.66 7.98 -0.30
CA ALA A 247 -20.42 8.69 -1.32
C ALA A 247 -20.55 7.87 -2.61
N LYS A 248 -19.47 7.23 -3.08
CA LYS A 248 -19.51 6.32 -4.23
C LYS A 248 -20.50 5.18 -4.02
N LYS A 249 -20.48 4.53 -2.86
CA LYS A 249 -21.40 3.42 -2.54
C LYS A 249 -22.84 3.90 -2.49
N TYR A 250 -23.10 5.04 -1.86
CA TYR A 250 -24.43 5.65 -1.80
C TYR A 250 -24.95 6.02 -3.19
N PHE A 251 -24.14 6.68 -4.04
CA PHE A 251 -24.59 7.10 -5.38
C PHE A 251 -24.76 5.98 -6.40
N LYS A 252 -24.25 4.77 -6.12
CA LYS A 252 -24.55 3.55 -6.89
C LYS A 252 -25.96 3.01 -6.63
N LEU A 253 -26.63 3.45 -5.57
CA LEU A 253 -28.00 3.04 -5.26
C LEU A 253 -28.98 3.72 -6.22
N ALA A 254 -29.90 2.94 -6.79
CA ALA A 254 -30.87 3.44 -7.77
C ALA A 254 -31.76 4.57 -7.20
N THR A 255 -32.04 4.55 -5.90
CA THR A 255 -32.90 5.53 -5.23
C THR A 255 -32.12 6.62 -4.48
N ALA A 256 -30.81 6.73 -4.67
CA ALA A 256 -30.03 7.76 -3.97
C ALA A 256 -30.38 9.15 -4.48
N ASN A 257 -30.76 10.05 -3.57
CA ASN A 257 -30.90 11.46 -3.90
C ASN A 257 -29.50 12.11 -3.98
N LYS A 258 -29.05 12.32 -5.21
CA LYS A 258 -27.71 12.86 -5.50
C LYS A 258 -27.61 14.37 -5.26
N MET A 259 -28.74 15.08 -5.22
CA MET A 259 -28.74 16.54 -5.15
C MET A 259 -28.50 17.11 -3.76
N VAL A 260 -28.58 16.27 -2.72
CA VAL A 260 -28.62 16.67 -1.32
C VAL A 260 -27.41 16.22 -0.50
N VAL A 261 -26.34 15.78 -1.18
CA VAL A 261 -25.10 15.30 -0.53
C VAL A 261 -23.99 16.32 -0.67
N TYR A 262 -23.51 16.79 0.48
CA TYR A 262 -22.49 17.83 0.61
C TYR A 262 -21.24 17.27 1.29
N LYS A 263 -20.07 17.84 1.00
CA LYS A 263 -18.83 17.60 1.75
C LYS A 263 -18.22 18.89 2.23
N SER A 264 -17.82 18.91 3.50
CA SER A 264 -17.34 20.13 4.17
C SER A 264 -16.03 20.69 3.62
N ASN A 265 -15.18 19.82 3.06
CA ASN A 265 -14.00 20.21 2.29
C ASN A 265 -13.92 19.32 1.04
N LEU A 266 -14.56 19.71 -0.06
CA LEU A 266 -14.55 18.97 -1.32
C LEU A 266 -13.41 19.46 -2.21
N THR A 267 -12.44 18.61 -2.49
CA THR A 267 -11.33 18.94 -3.38
C THR A 267 -11.71 18.72 -4.84
N LEU A 268 -10.94 19.31 -5.76
CA LEU A 268 -11.15 19.13 -7.20
C LEU A 268 -10.93 17.68 -7.68
N GLU A 269 -9.95 16.97 -7.12
CA GLU A 269 -9.70 15.55 -7.42
C GLU A 269 -10.93 14.71 -7.04
N GLU A 270 -11.44 14.93 -5.83
CA GLU A 270 -12.62 14.23 -5.32
C GLU A 270 -13.90 14.59 -6.11
N SER A 271 -14.06 15.83 -6.57
CA SER A 271 -15.22 16.23 -7.37
C SER A 271 -15.19 15.65 -8.79
N LYS A 272 -14.00 15.43 -9.35
CA LYS A 272 -13.82 14.67 -10.60
C LYS A 272 -14.14 13.19 -10.41
N GLU A 273 -13.71 12.62 -9.28
CA GLU A 273 -13.95 11.23 -8.90
C GLU A 273 -15.43 10.94 -8.59
N VAL A 274 -16.11 11.89 -7.93
CA VAL A 274 -17.53 11.79 -7.56
C VAL A 274 -18.28 13.06 -7.96
N LYS A 275 -18.64 13.15 -9.23
CA LYS A 275 -19.27 14.34 -9.85
C LYS A 275 -20.54 14.85 -9.17
N SER A 276 -21.28 13.97 -8.48
CA SER A 276 -22.54 14.34 -7.81
C SER A 276 -22.35 14.99 -6.44
N LEU A 277 -21.14 14.96 -5.88
CA LEU A 277 -20.83 15.51 -4.57
C LEU A 277 -20.74 17.03 -4.65
N LYS A 278 -21.38 17.74 -3.72
CA LYS A 278 -21.40 19.21 -3.68
C LYS A 278 -20.48 19.74 -2.58
N PRO A 279 -19.80 20.89 -2.78
CA PRO A 279 -19.13 21.57 -1.69
C PRO A 279 -20.17 22.12 -0.70
N MET A 280 -19.83 22.12 0.59
CA MET A 280 -20.66 22.74 1.63
C MET A 280 -20.63 24.27 1.49
N PRO A 281 -21.79 24.95 1.37
CA PRO A 281 -21.88 26.41 1.43
C PRO A 281 -21.35 27.00 2.75
N LYS A 282 -20.97 28.29 2.74
CA LYS A 282 -20.48 28.98 3.95
C LYS A 282 -21.52 28.99 5.09
N ASP A 283 -22.78 29.30 4.76
CA ASP A 283 -23.90 29.35 5.70
C ASP A 283 -24.76 28.08 5.61
N PHE A 284 -24.11 26.92 5.64
CA PHE A 284 -24.81 25.65 5.52
C PHE A 284 -25.66 25.38 6.77
N LEU A 285 -26.98 25.37 6.58
CA LEU A 285 -27.94 24.91 7.57
C LEU A 285 -28.50 23.54 7.15
N PRO A 286 -28.69 22.60 8.10
CA PRO A 286 -29.21 21.27 7.79
C PRO A 286 -30.65 21.36 7.28
N ALA A 287 -30.87 21.13 5.99
CA ALA A 287 -32.19 21.01 5.40
C ALA A 287 -32.74 19.58 5.57
N ALA A 288 -34.07 19.43 5.49
CA ALA A 288 -34.70 18.11 5.47
C ALA A 288 -34.14 17.27 4.31
N GLY A 289 -33.78 16.02 4.61
CA GLY A 289 -33.15 15.09 3.66
C GLY A 289 -31.68 15.38 3.33
N SER A 290 -31.07 16.46 3.82
CA SER A 290 -29.67 16.77 3.51
C SER A 290 -28.70 15.80 4.17
N ILE A 291 -27.60 15.48 3.47
CA ILE A 291 -26.50 14.64 3.96
C ILE A 291 -25.22 15.46 3.90
N LEU A 292 -24.60 15.69 5.06
CA LEU A 292 -23.27 16.32 5.16
C LEU A 292 -22.21 15.27 5.48
N LEU A 293 -21.20 15.14 4.62
CA LEU A 293 -20.00 14.33 4.84
C LEU A 293 -18.87 15.24 5.36
N THR A 294 -18.32 14.96 6.53
CA THR A 294 -17.33 15.85 7.15
C THR A 294 -16.28 15.13 7.98
N SER A 295 -15.13 15.77 8.17
CA SER A 295 -14.11 15.31 9.11
C SER A 295 -14.48 15.62 10.56
N PHE A 296 -13.88 14.92 11.53
CA PHE A 296 -14.02 15.24 12.96
C PHE A 296 -13.57 16.67 13.29
N TYR A 297 -12.54 17.17 12.61
CA TYR A 297 -12.07 18.56 12.76
C TYR A 297 -13.18 19.57 12.47
N LYS A 298 -13.85 19.46 11.32
CA LYS A 298 -14.89 20.42 10.94
C LYS A 298 -16.19 20.14 11.69
N MET A 299 -16.50 18.88 12.01
CA MET A 299 -17.62 18.50 12.87
C MET A 299 -17.54 19.16 14.25
N SER A 300 -16.36 19.17 14.89
CA SER A 300 -16.21 19.81 16.22
C SER A 300 -16.41 21.32 16.15
N SER A 301 -16.07 21.96 15.03
CA SER A 301 -16.33 23.39 14.83
C SER A 301 -17.83 23.66 14.70
N ILE A 302 -18.55 22.85 13.92
CA ILE A 302 -20.01 22.94 13.78
C ILE A 302 -20.69 22.72 15.15
N ALA A 303 -20.17 21.78 15.96
CA ALA A 303 -20.69 21.52 17.31
C ALA A 303 -20.52 22.72 18.26
N VAL A 304 -19.38 23.40 18.22
CA VAL A 304 -19.14 24.62 18.99
C VAL A 304 -20.05 25.75 18.54
N GLU A 305 -20.23 25.91 17.22
CA GLU A 305 -21.10 26.94 16.62
C GLU A 305 -22.60 26.69 16.96
N ASN A 306 -22.99 25.45 17.25
CA ASN A 306 -24.38 25.04 17.52
C ASN A 306 -24.54 24.38 18.90
N ILE A 307 -23.82 24.87 19.90
CA ILE A 307 -23.68 24.22 21.21
C ILE A 307 -24.98 24.12 22.01
N SER A 308 -25.98 24.96 21.70
CA SER A 308 -27.23 25.06 22.47
C SER A 308 -28.25 23.96 22.18
N SER A 309 -28.31 23.43 20.95
CA SER A 309 -29.33 22.44 20.58
C SER A 309 -28.93 21.61 19.35
N PRO A 310 -29.36 20.34 19.28
CA PRO A 310 -29.14 19.51 18.09
C PRO A 310 -29.77 20.09 16.82
N VAL A 311 -28.96 20.18 15.76
CA VAL A 311 -29.37 20.71 14.45
C VAL A 311 -29.54 19.63 13.37
N TYR A 312 -29.11 18.40 13.65
CA TYR A 312 -29.32 17.24 12.78
C TYR A 312 -30.25 16.21 13.41
N ASP A 313 -31.05 15.54 12.60
CA ASP A 313 -31.82 14.38 13.06
C ASP A 313 -30.88 13.20 13.40
N TYR A 314 -29.84 13.00 12.59
CA TYR A 314 -28.87 11.92 12.74
C TYR A 314 -27.43 12.37 12.61
N ILE A 315 -26.60 11.91 13.54
CA ILE A 315 -25.14 11.91 13.39
C ILE A 315 -24.68 10.46 13.28
N ILE A 316 -23.91 10.15 12.24
CA ILE A 316 -23.25 8.86 12.07
C ILE A 316 -21.75 9.10 12.20
N ILE A 317 -21.11 8.46 13.17
CA ILE A 317 -19.65 8.48 13.31
C ILE A 317 -19.09 7.21 12.68
N GLU A 318 -18.38 7.35 11.57
CA GLU A 318 -17.63 6.28 10.91
C GLU A 318 -16.19 6.22 11.47
N GLU A 319 -15.69 5.00 11.70
CA GLU A 319 -14.42 4.73 12.39
C GLU A 319 -14.41 5.32 13.82
N ALA A 320 -15.52 5.18 14.54
CA ALA A 320 -15.73 5.75 15.86
C ALA A 320 -14.73 5.27 16.94
N SER A 321 -13.99 4.19 16.70
CA SER A 321 -12.88 3.75 17.56
C SER A 321 -11.69 4.71 17.56
N GLN A 322 -11.59 5.60 16.57
CA GLN A 322 -10.58 6.65 16.47
C GLN A 322 -11.02 7.99 17.05
N CYS A 323 -12.19 8.05 17.70
CA CYS A 323 -12.68 9.28 18.34
C CYS A 323 -12.05 9.49 19.72
N PHE A 324 -11.84 10.75 20.11
CA PHE A 324 -11.73 11.06 21.53
C PHE A 324 -13.14 11.14 22.15
N LEU A 325 -13.21 11.08 23.48
CA LEU A 325 -14.48 11.17 24.18
C LEU A 325 -15.22 12.50 23.87
N GLY A 326 -14.47 13.60 23.76
CA GLY A 326 -15.00 14.90 23.36
C GLY A 326 -15.60 14.91 21.95
N THR A 327 -15.12 14.06 21.05
CA THR A 327 -15.65 13.92 19.68
C THR A 327 -17.03 13.25 19.70
N ILE A 328 -17.21 12.23 20.57
CA ILE A 328 -18.51 11.60 20.78
C ILE A 328 -19.48 12.59 21.43
N ALA A 329 -19.00 13.40 22.39
CA ALA A 329 -19.78 14.49 22.97
C ALA A 329 -20.21 15.54 21.93
N ALA A 330 -19.32 15.92 21.01
CA ALA A 330 -19.63 16.81 19.88
C ALA A 330 -20.77 16.25 19.02
N ALA A 331 -20.75 14.95 18.74
CA ALA A 331 -21.82 14.29 17.98
C ALA A 331 -23.16 14.31 18.72
N LYS A 332 -23.16 14.14 20.06
CA LYS A 332 -24.39 14.24 20.85
C LYS A 332 -24.96 15.65 20.92
N LEU A 333 -24.11 16.67 20.90
CA LEU A 333 -24.58 18.06 20.79
C LEU A 333 -25.28 18.32 19.46
N LEU A 334 -24.78 17.75 18.37
CA LEU A 334 -25.28 18.01 17.03
C LEU A 334 -26.49 17.18 16.64
N GLY A 335 -26.64 15.98 17.19
CA GLY A 335 -27.61 14.98 16.74
C GLY A 335 -28.69 14.66 17.74
N LYS A 336 -29.96 14.66 17.29
CA LYS A 336 -31.05 14.05 18.05
C LYS A 336 -30.80 12.54 18.26
N LYS A 337 -30.22 11.88 17.25
CA LYS A 337 -29.80 10.48 17.30
C LYS A 337 -28.36 10.30 16.84
N VAL A 338 -27.63 9.39 17.49
CA VAL A 338 -26.22 9.13 17.21
C VAL A 338 -25.99 7.66 16.92
N ILE A 339 -25.31 7.37 15.83
CA ILE A 339 -24.96 6.01 15.41
C ILE A 339 -23.45 5.93 15.33
N LEU A 340 -22.85 5.07 16.15
CA LEU A 340 -21.41 4.87 16.20
C LEU A 340 -21.06 3.59 15.47
N VAL A 341 -20.22 3.70 14.44
CA VAL A 341 -19.74 2.56 13.66
C VAL A 341 -18.22 2.54 13.71
N GLY A 342 -17.66 1.52 14.35
CA GLY A 342 -16.21 1.46 14.57
C GLY A 342 -15.75 0.03 14.87
N ASP A 343 -14.48 -0.12 15.23
CA ASP A 343 -13.95 -1.39 15.70
C ASP A 343 -12.90 -1.17 16.78
N PRO A 344 -13.20 -1.45 18.06
CA PRO A 344 -12.27 -1.20 19.16
C PRO A 344 -11.00 -2.08 19.10
N ILE A 345 -10.99 -3.10 18.25
CA ILE A 345 -9.83 -3.98 18.02
C ILE A 345 -8.94 -3.46 16.88
N GLN A 346 -9.35 -2.37 16.22
CA GLN A 346 -8.53 -1.59 15.27
C GLN A 346 -8.00 -0.31 15.95
N LEU A 347 -7.45 0.64 15.18
CA LEU A 347 -6.71 1.77 15.77
C LEU A 347 -7.57 2.66 16.67
N HIS A 348 -6.91 3.12 17.73
CA HIS A 348 -7.33 4.17 18.65
C HIS A 348 -7.02 5.57 18.06
N PRO A 349 -7.49 6.66 18.69
CA PRO A 349 -7.05 8.01 18.37
C PRO A 349 -5.54 8.14 18.45
N VAL A 350 -4.96 9.00 17.60
CA VAL A 350 -3.52 9.31 17.64
C VAL A 350 -3.27 10.27 18.81
N VAL A 351 -2.31 9.89 19.66
CA VAL A 351 -1.84 10.67 20.82
C VAL A 351 -0.41 11.08 20.56
N ASN A 352 -0.10 12.35 20.80
CA ASN A 352 1.24 12.90 20.61
C ASN A 352 2.03 12.93 21.92
N GLN A 353 1.35 12.97 23.08
CA GLN A 353 1.98 12.90 24.40
C GLN A 353 2.80 11.62 24.60
N ASP A 354 3.95 11.77 25.26
CA ASP A 354 4.84 10.64 25.58
C ASP A 354 4.32 9.82 26.77
N ASN A 355 3.84 10.49 27.83
CA ASN A 355 3.43 9.87 29.10
C ASN A 355 2.07 10.42 29.60
N PRO A 356 0.95 10.17 28.88
CA PRO A 356 -0.37 10.68 29.27
C PRO A 356 -0.84 10.19 30.65
N GLU A 357 -0.35 9.04 31.11
CA GLU A 357 -0.70 8.41 32.40
C GLU A 357 -0.37 9.27 33.62
N ASN A 358 0.56 10.23 33.47
CA ASN A 358 0.88 11.21 34.50
C ASN A 358 -0.30 12.15 34.82
N ILE A 359 -1.29 12.25 33.93
CA ILE A 359 -2.51 13.03 34.15
C ILE A 359 -3.49 12.26 35.05
N SER A 360 -3.64 10.96 34.81
CA SER A 360 -4.56 10.08 35.52
C SER A 360 -4.22 8.61 35.24
N PRO A 361 -4.33 7.70 36.23
CA PRO A 361 -4.20 6.26 35.98
C PRO A 361 -5.31 5.69 35.08
N ASN A 362 -6.38 6.45 34.84
CA ASN A 362 -7.48 6.07 33.96
C ASN A 362 -7.45 6.80 32.61
N ILE A 363 -6.36 7.49 32.25
CA ILE A 363 -6.30 8.30 31.03
C ILE A 363 -6.51 7.50 29.75
N ASP A 364 -6.19 6.21 29.76
CA ASP A 364 -6.38 5.31 28.62
C ASP A 364 -7.85 5.24 28.18
N LEU A 365 -8.80 5.56 29.06
CA LEU A 365 -10.22 5.68 28.69
C LEU A 365 -10.48 6.77 27.64
N MET A 366 -9.61 7.78 27.52
CA MET A 366 -9.66 8.76 26.43
C MET A 366 -9.35 8.12 25.07
N LEU A 367 -8.55 7.06 25.07
CA LEU A 367 -8.08 6.35 23.87
C LEU A 367 -9.03 5.21 23.50
N GLU A 368 -9.60 4.57 24.51
CA GLU A 368 -10.63 3.54 24.37
C GLU A 368 -12.05 4.13 24.35
N SER A 369 -12.22 5.38 23.90
CA SER A 369 -13.46 6.15 24.06
C SER A 369 -14.71 5.43 23.50
N PHE A 370 -14.55 4.67 22.41
CA PHE A 370 -15.63 3.88 21.81
C PHE A 370 -16.09 2.77 22.76
N THR A 371 -15.16 1.97 23.28
CA THR A 371 -15.46 0.90 24.25
C THR A 371 -15.95 1.51 25.55
N TYR A 372 -15.33 2.60 26.00
CA TYR A 372 -15.73 3.34 27.18
C TYR A 372 -17.20 3.76 27.10
N TYR A 373 -17.57 4.50 26.05
CA TYR A 373 -18.94 4.97 25.87
C TYR A 373 -19.91 3.81 25.67
N ALA A 374 -19.50 2.78 24.92
CA ALA A 374 -20.33 1.60 24.73
C ALA A 374 -20.61 0.87 26.06
N SER A 375 -19.65 0.84 26.99
CA SER A 375 -19.85 0.25 28.32
C SER A 375 -20.59 1.15 29.30
N THR A 376 -20.71 2.46 29.05
CA THR A 376 -21.39 3.39 29.96
C THR A 376 -22.87 3.59 29.64
N ILE A 377 -23.25 3.45 28.37
CA ILE A 377 -24.63 3.71 27.92
C ILE A 377 -25.43 2.44 27.69
N ASN A 378 -26.66 2.43 28.21
CA ASN A 378 -27.64 1.41 27.86
C ASN A 378 -28.26 1.72 26.48
N CYS A 379 -27.85 0.97 25.47
CA CYS A 379 -28.36 1.08 24.11
C CYS A 379 -28.16 -0.23 23.34
N PRO A 380 -28.85 -0.42 22.21
CA PRO A 380 -28.59 -1.54 21.31
C PRO A 380 -27.17 -1.52 20.76
N LYS A 381 -26.50 -2.68 20.85
CA LYS A 381 -25.11 -2.88 20.42
C LYS A 381 -25.06 -4.09 19.51
N TYR A 382 -24.41 -3.96 18.36
CA TYR A 382 -24.31 -5.04 17.37
C TYR A 382 -22.89 -5.23 16.87
N ARG A 383 -22.55 -6.45 16.47
CA ARG A 383 -21.28 -6.81 15.83
C ARG A 383 -21.57 -7.52 14.52
N PHE A 384 -20.98 -7.04 13.43
CA PHE A 384 -21.02 -7.79 12.18
C PHE A 384 -20.07 -8.98 12.21
N THR A 385 -20.55 -10.14 11.78
CA THR A 385 -19.82 -11.42 11.81
C THR A 385 -19.47 -11.95 10.43
N THR A 386 -20.07 -11.46 9.35
CA THR A 386 -19.70 -11.87 7.99
C THR A 386 -18.69 -10.91 7.38
N THR A 387 -17.54 -11.40 6.93
CA THR A 387 -16.55 -10.64 6.16
C THR A 387 -16.61 -11.00 4.67
N TYR A 388 -16.61 -9.97 3.83
CA TYR A 388 -16.64 -10.09 2.37
C TYR A 388 -15.25 -9.86 1.74
N ARG A 389 -14.23 -9.62 2.56
CA ARG A 389 -12.84 -9.35 2.11
C ARG A 389 -11.97 -10.60 2.13
N PHE A 390 -12.07 -11.37 3.20
CA PHE A 390 -11.11 -12.42 3.53
C PHE A 390 -11.47 -13.74 2.89
N SER A 391 -10.48 -14.47 2.37
CA SER A 391 -10.62 -15.92 2.19
C SER A 391 -10.87 -16.62 3.53
N GLU A 392 -11.31 -17.88 3.50
CA GLU A 392 -11.47 -18.71 4.70
C GLU A 392 -10.20 -18.75 5.55
N ASN A 393 -9.02 -18.93 4.94
CA ASN A 393 -7.76 -18.95 5.69
C ASN A 393 -7.43 -17.59 6.33
N SER A 394 -7.62 -16.49 5.59
CA SER A 394 -7.45 -15.15 6.15
C SER A 394 -8.43 -14.89 7.29
N CYS A 395 -9.68 -15.37 7.17
CA CYS A 395 -10.68 -15.26 8.21
C CYS A 395 -10.29 -16.05 9.45
N TYR A 396 -9.79 -17.28 9.29
CA TYR A 396 -9.27 -18.13 10.37
C TYR A 396 -8.13 -17.45 11.14
N GLN A 397 -7.17 -16.85 10.43
CA GLN A 397 -6.07 -16.11 11.06
C GLN A 397 -6.59 -14.86 11.80
N THR A 398 -7.40 -14.03 11.15
CA THR A 398 -7.94 -12.81 11.77
C THR A 398 -8.87 -13.09 12.94
N ASN A 399 -9.55 -14.24 12.96
CA ASN A 399 -10.44 -14.66 14.05
C ASN A 399 -9.75 -14.77 15.42
N THR A 400 -8.43 -14.85 15.46
CA THR A 400 -7.63 -14.71 16.69
C THR A 400 -7.97 -13.43 17.46
N PHE A 401 -8.37 -12.36 16.78
CA PHE A 401 -8.71 -11.08 17.41
C PHE A 401 -10.21 -10.90 17.72
N TYR A 402 -11.07 -11.80 17.23
CA TYR A 402 -12.53 -11.62 17.22
C TYR A 402 -13.28 -12.83 17.76
N GLU A 403 -12.68 -13.57 18.71
CA GLU A 403 -13.35 -14.66 19.44
C GLU A 403 -13.95 -15.72 18.50
N ASN A 404 -13.30 -15.98 17.35
CA ASN A 404 -13.78 -16.88 16.29
C ASN A 404 -15.18 -16.55 15.74
N SER A 405 -15.64 -15.30 15.88
CA SER A 405 -16.99 -14.89 15.46
C SER A 405 -17.11 -14.58 13.96
N LEU A 406 -16.00 -14.38 13.23
CA LEU A 406 -16.04 -14.04 11.82
C LEU A 406 -16.23 -15.25 10.91
N LYS A 407 -17.04 -15.07 9.86
CA LYS A 407 -17.28 -16.02 8.78
C LYS A 407 -16.99 -15.37 7.43
N SER A 408 -16.32 -16.09 6.53
CA SER A 408 -16.05 -15.58 5.20
C SER A 408 -17.24 -15.77 4.25
N LYS A 409 -17.56 -14.73 3.48
CA LYS A 409 -18.37 -14.77 2.25
C LYS A 409 -17.64 -14.06 1.09
N SER A 410 -16.32 -14.05 1.12
CA SER A 410 -15.53 -13.52 0.01
C SER A 410 -15.68 -14.41 -1.23
N GLU A 411 -15.69 -13.81 -2.41
CA GLU A 411 -15.57 -14.55 -3.69
C GLU A 411 -14.13 -15.06 -3.91
N ILE A 412 -13.16 -14.51 -3.18
CA ILE A 412 -11.75 -14.92 -3.23
C ILE A 412 -11.54 -16.02 -2.19
N GLN A 413 -11.56 -17.27 -2.64
CA GLN A 413 -11.40 -18.47 -1.82
C GLN A 413 -10.32 -19.41 -2.34
N GLN A 414 -10.00 -20.45 -1.57
CA GLN A 414 -9.15 -21.54 -2.02
C GLN A 414 -9.66 -22.10 -3.36
N GLY A 415 -8.78 -22.18 -4.35
CA GLY A 415 -9.13 -22.56 -5.74
C GLY A 415 -9.34 -21.39 -6.70
N ASN A 416 -9.35 -20.14 -6.22
CA ASN A 416 -9.28 -18.98 -7.11
C ASN A 416 -8.03 -19.06 -8.01
N GLU A 417 -8.20 -18.82 -9.31
CA GLU A 417 -7.11 -18.99 -10.30
C GLU A 417 -5.86 -18.17 -9.97
N ILE A 418 -6.01 -17.01 -9.32
CA ILE A 418 -4.89 -16.17 -8.91
C ILE A 418 -3.96 -16.93 -7.96
N PHE A 419 -4.51 -17.73 -7.02
CA PHE A 419 -3.69 -18.48 -6.06
C PHE A 419 -2.80 -19.53 -6.72
N SER A 420 -3.14 -20.02 -7.91
CA SER A 420 -2.30 -20.94 -8.68
C SER A 420 -1.14 -20.25 -9.41
N ARG A 421 -1.21 -18.92 -9.56
CA ARG A 421 -0.24 -18.11 -10.33
C ARG A 421 0.70 -17.32 -9.43
N ILE A 422 0.32 -17.04 -8.19
CA ILE A 422 1.17 -16.31 -7.24
C ILE A 422 2.35 -17.17 -6.75
N PRO A 423 3.49 -16.57 -6.40
CA PRO A 423 4.65 -17.30 -5.89
C PRO A 423 4.40 -18.05 -4.57
N ASN A 424 5.13 -19.15 -4.34
CA ASN A 424 5.01 -20.00 -3.14
C ASN A 424 5.39 -19.32 -1.81
N ILE A 425 5.91 -18.08 -1.85
CA ILE A 425 6.09 -17.25 -0.66
C ILE A 425 4.75 -16.83 -0.04
N TYR A 426 3.67 -16.91 -0.81
CA TYR A 426 2.30 -16.68 -0.38
C TYR A 426 1.58 -18.00 -0.13
N ASN A 427 0.61 -17.98 0.79
CA ASN A 427 -0.30 -19.10 1.00
C ASN A 427 -1.32 -19.19 -0.15
N ASN A 428 -1.45 -20.37 -0.75
CA ASN A 428 -2.39 -20.65 -1.85
C ASN A 428 -3.87 -20.72 -1.41
N LYS A 429 -4.15 -20.62 -0.10
CA LYS A 429 -5.49 -20.44 0.47
C LYS A 429 -5.81 -18.97 0.79
N GLY A 430 -4.92 -18.04 0.42
CA GLY A 430 -4.99 -16.63 0.78
C GLY A 430 -4.58 -16.38 2.24
N GLY A 431 -4.65 -15.12 2.67
CA GLY A 431 -4.30 -14.70 4.02
C GLY A 431 -2.83 -14.32 4.19
N CYS A 432 -2.33 -14.40 5.41
CA CYS A 432 -1.02 -13.94 5.81
C CYS A 432 0.04 -15.06 5.72
N SER A 433 1.20 -14.69 5.18
CA SER A 433 2.43 -15.50 5.15
C SER A 433 3.57 -14.74 5.80
N LEU A 434 4.59 -15.44 6.30
CA LEU A 434 5.77 -14.84 6.91
C LEU A 434 6.97 -14.94 5.97
N PHE A 435 7.80 -13.90 5.97
CA PHE A 435 9.12 -13.93 5.35
C PHE A 435 10.13 -13.30 6.31
N TYR A 436 11.17 -14.06 6.63
CA TYR A 436 12.23 -13.60 7.51
C TYR A 436 13.41 -13.04 6.72
N TYR A 437 13.96 -11.92 7.15
CA TYR A 437 15.06 -11.23 6.48
C TYR A 437 16.17 -10.84 7.45
N ASP A 438 17.38 -10.75 6.93
CA ASP A 438 18.54 -10.24 7.66
C ASP A 438 18.52 -8.70 7.64
N SER A 439 18.33 -8.09 8.81
CA SER A 439 18.26 -6.64 8.95
C SER A 439 19.59 -5.92 8.70
N THR A 440 20.72 -6.63 8.69
CA THR A 440 22.01 -6.07 8.28
C THR A 440 22.07 -5.80 6.77
N ASN A 441 21.19 -6.41 5.98
CA ASN A 441 21.12 -6.25 4.53
C ASN A 441 19.71 -5.94 4.02
N LEU A 442 19.27 -4.70 4.22
CA LEU A 442 17.96 -4.22 3.73
C LEU A 442 17.84 -4.20 2.20
N LYS A 443 18.94 -4.26 1.44
CA LYS A 443 18.88 -4.33 -0.02
C LYS A 443 18.12 -5.57 -0.50
N SER A 444 18.30 -6.69 0.20
CA SER A 444 17.58 -7.94 -0.07
C SER A 444 16.05 -7.76 0.01
N ILE A 445 15.57 -6.98 0.98
CA ILE A 445 14.15 -6.65 1.14
C ILE A 445 13.65 -5.80 -0.02
N TYR A 446 14.41 -4.80 -0.45
CA TYR A 446 14.00 -3.96 -1.57
C TYR A 446 13.93 -4.75 -2.88
N ASP A 447 14.90 -5.61 -3.13
CA ASP A 447 14.96 -6.45 -4.32
C ASP A 447 13.83 -7.51 -4.31
N LEU A 448 13.54 -8.09 -3.14
CA LEU A 448 12.38 -8.97 -2.95
C LEU A 448 11.07 -8.25 -3.26
N LEU A 449 10.84 -7.09 -2.64
CA LEU A 449 9.62 -6.30 -2.82
C LEU A 449 9.40 -5.95 -4.30
N LEU A 450 10.43 -5.47 -4.99
CA LEU A 450 10.35 -5.17 -6.43
C LEU A 450 10.07 -6.41 -7.26
N GLY A 451 10.74 -7.52 -6.97
CA GLY A 451 10.51 -8.80 -7.63
C GLY A 451 9.06 -9.25 -7.48
N GLN A 452 8.54 -9.27 -6.25
CA GLN A 452 7.17 -9.70 -5.98
C GLN A 452 6.14 -8.75 -6.60
N ILE A 453 6.31 -7.43 -6.45
CA ILE A 453 5.41 -6.44 -7.06
C ILE A 453 5.35 -6.62 -8.59
N ASN A 454 6.49 -6.82 -9.24
CA ASN A 454 6.53 -7.04 -10.68
C ASN A 454 5.82 -8.34 -11.09
N VAL A 455 6.01 -9.43 -10.35
CA VAL A 455 5.32 -10.70 -10.61
C VAL A 455 3.81 -10.56 -10.42
N LEU A 456 3.36 -9.93 -9.33
CA LEU A 456 1.94 -9.71 -9.07
C LEU A 456 1.29 -8.87 -10.19
N LEU A 457 1.92 -7.78 -10.60
CA LEU A 457 1.41 -6.93 -11.67
C LEU A 457 1.49 -7.57 -13.06
N GLN A 458 2.36 -8.57 -13.27
CA GLN A 458 2.34 -9.41 -14.47
C GLN A 458 1.15 -10.36 -14.49
N ILE A 459 0.75 -10.89 -13.31
CA ILE A 459 -0.44 -11.75 -13.19
C ILE A 459 -1.70 -10.93 -13.48
N ASN A 460 -1.79 -9.73 -12.92
CA ASN A 460 -2.86 -8.79 -13.23
C ASN A 460 -2.37 -7.34 -13.09
N PRO A 461 -2.32 -6.56 -14.18
CA PRO A 461 -1.82 -5.18 -14.17
C PRO A 461 -2.76 -4.19 -13.47
N LYS A 462 -3.91 -4.65 -12.97
CA LYS A 462 -4.86 -3.83 -12.19
C LYS A 462 -4.76 -4.05 -10.69
N PHE A 463 -3.86 -4.92 -10.21
CA PHE A 463 -3.77 -5.18 -8.78
C PHE A 463 -3.31 -3.93 -8.02
N GLU A 464 -4.05 -3.61 -6.97
CA GLU A 464 -3.65 -2.56 -6.03
C GLU A 464 -2.79 -3.17 -4.92
N ILE A 465 -1.62 -2.57 -4.66
CA ILE A 465 -0.63 -3.10 -3.71
C ILE A 465 -0.33 -2.04 -2.65
N ALA A 466 -0.17 -2.46 -1.40
CA ALA A 466 0.38 -1.60 -0.35
C ALA A 466 1.60 -2.21 0.33
N ILE A 467 2.54 -1.35 0.71
CA ILE A 467 3.68 -1.65 1.57
C ILE A 467 3.52 -0.79 2.83
N LEU A 468 3.27 -1.45 3.95
CA LEU A 468 2.96 -0.81 5.22
C LEU A 468 4.08 -1.02 6.22
N SER A 469 4.37 0.00 7.01
CA SER A 469 5.26 -0.08 8.18
C SER A 469 4.60 0.62 9.36
N SER A 470 4.85 0.18 10.59
CA SER A 470 4.34 0.90 11.76
C SER A 470 5.12 2.20 12.02
N THR A 471 6.38 2.29 11.58
CA THR A 471 7.24 3.45 11.83
C THR A 471 7.40 4.34 10.61
N LYS A 472 7.45 5.67 10.83
CA LYS A 472 7.75 6.66 9.79
C LYS A 472 9.14 6.43 9.17
N LYS A 473 10.12 5.98 9.97
CA LYS A 473 11.47 5.62 9.47
C LYS A 473 11.43 4.42 8.52
N GLY A 474 10.69 3.36 8.85
CA GLY A 474 10.51 2.22 7.96
C GLY A 474 9.86 2.62 6.63
N VAL A 475 8.85 3.50 6.67
CA VAL A 475 8.25 4.07 5.43
C VAL A 475 9.27 4.89 4.64
N LYS A 476 10.07 5.73 5.30
CA LYS A 476 11.12 6.52 4.64
C LYS A 476 12.14 5.61 3.93
N LEU A 477 12.66 4.60 4.62
CA LEU A 477 13.58 3.61 4.05
C LEU A 477 13.01 2.95 2.79
N LEU A 478 11.75 2.50 2.85
CA LEU A 478 11.07 1.90 1.71
C LEU A 478 10.92 2.90 0.56
N ARG A 479 10.46 4.13 0.82
CA ARG A 479 10.24 5.14 -0.24
C ARG A 479 11.54 5.55 -0.92
N ASP A 480 12.58 5.86 -0.14
CA ASP A 480 13.87 6.32 -0.66
C ASP A 480 14.51 5.26 -1.59
N ASN A 481 14.31 3.97 -1.29
CA ASN A 481 14.93 2.87 -2.02
C ASN A 481 14.06 2.18 -3.09
N LEU A 482 12.73 2.32 -3.02
CA LEU A 482 11.79 1.64 -3.94
C LEU A 482 11.12 2.59 -4.94
N LEU A 483 10.75 3.80 -4.52
CA LEU A 483 9.79 4.62 -5.28
C LEU A 483 10.31 4.94 -6.69
N HIS A 484 11.57 5.33 -6.82
CA HIS A 484 12.21 5.62 -8.11
C HIS A 484 12.35 4.40 -9.03
N LYS A 485 12.33 3.18 -8.48
CA LYS A 485 12.45 1.92 -9.22
C LYS A 485 11.11 1.44 -9.77
N LEU A 486 10.00 1.98 -9.27
CA LEU A 486 8.64 1.60 -9.67
C LEU A 486 8.16 2.30 -10.95
N LYS A 487 8.85 3.37 -11.40
CA LYS A 487 8.57 4.09 -12.65
C LYS A 487 7.06 4.45 -12.78
N ASP A 488 6.43 4.04 -13.87
CA ASP A 488 5.03 4.24 -14.24
C ASP A 488 4.03 3.49 -13.33
N LYS A 489 4.50 2.56 -12.49
CA LYS A 489 3.66 1.76 -11.58
C LYS A 489 3.39 2.42 -10.23
N GLN A 490 3.95 3.61 -9.99
CA GLN A 490 3.92 4.28 -8.69
C GLN A 490 2.48 4.53 -8.19
N ASP A 491 1.56 4.86 -9.09
CA ASP A 491 0.17 5.18 -8.71
C ASP A 491 -0.63 3.96 -8.19
N GLN A 492 -0.18 2.74 -8.50
CA GLN A 492 -0.81 1.50 -8.06
C GLN A 492 -0.25 0.97 -6.73
N ILE A 493 0.81 1.60 -6.20
CA ILE A 493 1.57 1.11 -5.06
C ILE A 493 1.57 2.14 -3.94
N LEU A 494 0.89 1.81 -2.85
CA LEU A 494 0.82 2.66 -1.66
C LEU A 494 1.92 2.30 -0.66
N ILE A 495 2.87 3.19 -0.40
CA ILE A 495 3.87 3.02 0.67
C ILE A 495 3.57 3.99 1.82
N ASN A 496 3.06 3.50 2.94
CA ASN A 496 2.63 4.37 4.03
C ASN A 496 2.67 3.73 5.43
N THR A 497 2.38 4.53 6.47
CA THR A 497 2.27 3.98 7.83
C THR A 497 0.94 3.27 8.02
N VAL A 498 0.89 2.27 8.91
CA VAL A 498 -0.36 1.56 9.24
C VAL A 498 -1.47 2.53 9.67
N ASP A 499 -1.16 3.57 10.45
CA ASP A 499 -2.12 4.56 10.96
C ASP A 499 -2.81 5.36 9.85
N SER A 500 -2.14 5.54 8.73
CA SER A 500 -2.60 6.38 7.62
C SER A 500 -3.53 5.65 6.65
N VAL A 501 -3.72 4.33 6.82
CA VAL A 501 -4.42 3.46 5.84
C VAL A 501 -5.62 2.72 6.44
N GLN A 502 -6.27 3.30 7.46
CA GLN A 502 -7.55 2.79 7.94
C GLN A 502 -8.60 2.80 6.82
N GLY A 503 -9.49 1.80 6.79
CA GLY A 503 -10.49 1.64 5.74
C GLY A 503 -9.95 1.17 4.37
N LEU A 504 -8.63 1.15 4.15
CA LEU A 504 -8.02 0.68 2.91
C LEU A 504 -8.38 -0.79 2.65
N THR A 505 -8.71 -1.08 1.39
CA THR A 505 -8.80 -2.44 0.85
C THR A 505 -7.93 -2.48 -0.39
N ILE A 506 -7.06 -3.46 -0.47
CA ILE A 506 -6.08 -3.67 -1.54
C ILE A 506 -6.02 -5.15 -1.89
N ASP A 507 -5.45 -5.51 -3.03
CA ASP A 507 -5.35 -6.91 -3.43
C ASP A 507 -4.24 -7.63 -2.68
N PHE A 508 -3.04 -7.02 -2.60
CA PHE A 508 -1.88 -7.58 -1.90
C PHE A 508 -1.22 -6.57 -0.96
N CYS A 509 -0.83 -7.03 0.22
CA CYS A 509 -0.16 -6.21 1.23
C CYS A 509 1.22 -6.77 1.56
N PHE A 510 2.20 -5.89 1.74
CA PHE A 510 3.46 -6.20 2.39
C PHE A 510 3.49 -5.45 3.72
N TYR A 511 3.64 -6.17 4.83
CA TYR A 511 3.78 -5.55 6.13
C TYR A 511 5.24 -5.65 6.59
N PHE A 512 5.95 -4.53 6.55
CA PHE A 512 7.33 -4.41 6.98
C PHE A 512 7.39 -4.21 8.50
N GLY A 513 7.62 -5.30 9.24
CA GLY A 513 7.76 -5.33 10.70
C GLY A 513 9.06 -4.72 11.21
N TYR A 514 9.49 -3.61 10.61
CA TYR A 514 10.73 -2.92 10.91
C TYR A 514 10.70 -2.24 12.28
N SER A 515 11.88 -2.14 12.89
CA SER A 515 12.10 -1.46 14.17
C SER A 515 13.38 -0.63 14.12
N ASP A 516 13.34 0.56 14.72
CA ASP A 516 14.47 1.46 14.94
C ASP A 516 14.79 1.63 16.43
N GLY A 517 14.47 0.62 17.24
CA GLY A 517 14.79 0.56 18.68
C GLY A 517 13.68 -0.02 19.56
N SER A 518 12.42 -0.04 19.08
CA SER A 518 11.28 -0.62 19.82
C SER A 518 10.47 -1.59 18.95
N PRO A 519 10.91 -2.86 18.83
CA PRO A 519 10.26 -3.86 17.99
C PRO A 519 8.77 -4.09 18.32
N ALA A 520 8.45 -4.08 19.62
CA ALA A 520 7.09 -4.30 20.11
C ALA A 520 6.06 -3.30 19.56
N PHE A 521 6.50 -2.11 19.12
CA PHE A 521 5.61 -1.11 18.54
C PHE A 521 4.90 -1.60 17.28
N SER A 522 5.60 -2.34 16.42
CA SER A 522 5.03 -2.94 15.20
C SER A 522 3.99 -4.02 15.54
N PHE A 523 4.14 -4.69 16.67
CA PHE A 523 3.28 -5.80 17.09
C PHE A 523 2.23 -5.42 18.14
N LYS A 524 1.96 -4.11 18.35
CA LYS A 524 0.79 -3.69 19.13
C LYS A 524 -0.47 -4.22 18.45
N LEU A 525 -1.34 -4.88 19.22
CA LEU A 525 -2.50 -5.65 18.74
C LEU A 525 -3.32 -4.89 17.68
N ASN A 526 -3.76 -3.68 17.97
CA ASN A 526 -4.60 -2.88 17.08
C ASN A 526 -3.91 -2.52 15.76
N ARG A 527 -2.61 -2.18 15.81
CA ARG A 527 -1.80 -1.86 14.62
C ARG A 527 -1.58 -3.10 13.77
N PHE A 528 -1.17 -4.20 14.41
CA PHE A 528 -0.92 -5.45 13.74
C PHE A 528 -2.18 -5.98 13.06
N ASN A 529 -3.32 -5.98 13.76
CA ASN A 529 -4.61 -6.34 13.19
C ASN A 529 -4.96 -5.46 11.98
N VAL A 530 -4.77 -4.14 12.05
CA VAL A 530 -4.98 -3.28 10.87
C VAL A 530 -4.05 -3.68 9.72
N ALA A 531 -2.75 -3.81 9.96
CA ALA A 531 -1.78 -4.12 8.91
C ALA A 531 -2.08 -5.45 8.19
N THR A 532 -2.43 -6.51 8.94
CA THR A 532 -2.65 -7.84 8.38
C THR A 532 -4.02 -8.01 7.71
N SER A 533 -4.97 -7.10 7.97
CA SER A 533 -6.35 -7.17 7.48
C SER A 533 -6.66 -6.33 6.23
N ARG A 534 -5.65 -5.72 5.58
CA ARG A 534 -5.88 -4.84 4.41
C ARG A 534 -6.10 -5.58 3.10
N ALA A 535 -5.42 -6.71 2.91
CA ALA A 535 -5.42 -7.46 1.65
C ALA A 535 -6.69 -8.29 1.44
N ARG A 536 -7.10 -8.45 0.17
CA ARG A 536 -8.13 -9.40 -0.27
C ARG A 536 -7.56 -10.79 -0.55
N PHE A 537 -6.37 -10.84 -1.17
CA PHE A 537 -5.68 -12.09 -1.48
C PHE A 537 -4.71 -12.46 -0.37
N CYS A 538 -3.54 -11.82 -0.34
CA CYS A 538 -2.47 -12.20 0.59
C CYS A 538 -1.77 -10.98 1.21
N THR A 539 -1.34 -11.16 2.46
CA THR A 539 -0.39 -10.26 3.13
C THR A 539 0.92 -11.00 3.37
N LEU A 540 2.04 -10.44 2.94
CA LEU A 540 3.37 -10.95 3.30
C LEU A 540 3.94 -10.11 4.45
N ILE A 541 4.15 -10.74 5.60
CA ILE A 541 4.71 -10.11 6.79
C ILE A 541 6.23 -10.31 6.78
N LEU A 542 6.96 -9.22 6.63
CA LEU A 542 8.41 -9.20 6.59
C LEU A 542 8.95 -9.00 8.01
N LEU A 543 9.65 -9.99 8.54
CA LEU A 543 10.14 -10.04 9.92
C LEU A 543 11.66 -10.16 9.95
N ASP A 544 12.32 -9.54 10.92
CA ASP A 544 13.75 -9.76 11.14
C ASP A 544 14.00 -11.21 11.57
N GLU A 545 15.05 -11.86 11.05
CA GLU A 545 15.47 -13.20 11.46
C GLU A 545 15.70 -13.30 12.99
N VAL A 546 16.16 -12.22 13.62
CA VAL A 546 16.34 -12.15 15.07
C VAL A 546 15.04 -12.44 15.82
N TYR A 547 13.86 -12.15 15.23
CA TYR A 547 12.57 -12.40 15.85
C TYR A 547 12.16 -13.87 15.91
N LYS A 548 12.90 -14.77 15.23
CA LYS A 548 12.76 -16.23 15.44
C LYS A 548 13.20 -16.60 16.86
N VAL A 549 14.22 -15.93 17.38
CA VAL A 549 14.82 -16.18 18.70
C VAL A 549 14.22 -15.24 19.75
N VAL A 550 14.20 -13.93 19.46
CA VAL A 550 13.73 -12.89 20.38
C VAL A 550 12.42 -12.33 19.89
N LYS A 551 11.32 -12.98 20.26
CA LYS A 551 9.97 -12.64 19.80
C LYS A 551 9.50 -11.31 20.42
N PRO A 552 9.26 -10.25 19.62
CA PRO A 552 8.78 -8.97 20.13
C PRO A 552 7.25 -8.90 20.31
N TYR A 553 6.56 -10.04 20.16
CA TYR A 553 5.12 -10.17 20.15
C TYR A 553 4.65 -11.22 21.16
N LYS A 554 3.44 -11.05 21.69
CA LYS A 554 2.82 -11.92 22.71
C LYS A 554 1.30 -12.01 22.54
N GLY A 555 0.67 -12.91 23.29
CA GLY A 555 -0.80 -13.06 23.32
C GLY A 555 -1.39 -13.33 21.93
N PHE A 556 -2.50 -12.65 21.60
CA PHE A 556 -3.19 -12.82 20.31
C PHE A 556 -2.31 -12.58 19.08
N VAL A 557 -1.29 -11.71 19.16
CA VAL A 557 -0.39 -11.49 18.01
C VAL A 557 0.54 -12.70 17.81
N ALA A 558 1.01 -13.31 18.91
CA ALA A 558 1.80 -14.54 18.83
C ALA A 558 0.97 -15.72 18.28
N GLU A 559 -0.29 -15.85 18.71
CA GLU A 559 -1.21 -16.86 18.18
C GLU A 559 -1.54 -16.62 16.69
N PHE A 560 -1.70 -15.37 16.26
CA PHE A 560 -1.88 -15.07 14.84
C PHE A 560 -0.65 -15.50 14.03
N ILE A 561 0.55 -15.17 14.51
CA ILE A 561 1.81 -15.53 13.83
C ILE A 561 1.98 -17.05 13.77
N SER A 562 1.65 -17.80 14.82
CA SER A 562 1.70 -19.26 14.77
C SER A 562 0.73 -19.88 13.76
N LYS A 563 -0.47 -19.29 13.57
CA LYS A 563 -1.39 -19.68 12.49
C LYS A 563 -0.84 -19.37 11.09
N CYS A 564 0.10 -18.44 10.97
CA CYS A 564 0.83 -18.21 9.71
C CYS A 564 1.91 -19.29 9.48
N ASP A 565 2.61 -19.71 10.54
CA ASP A 565 3.66 -20.75 10.48
C ASP A 565 3.09 -22.16 10.17
N LEU A 566 1.96 -22.54 10.79
CA LEU A 566 1.31 -23.85 10.57
C LEU A 566 0.94 -24.12 9.11
N ASN A 567 0.78 -23.05 8.33
CA ASN A 567 0.44 -23.13 6.91
C ASN A 567 1.67 -23.33 5.99
N HIS A 568 2.89 -23.31 6.52
CA HIS A 568 4.14 -23.61 5.79
C HIS A 568 4.68 -25.02 6.04
N VAL A 569 4.04 -25.81 6.92
CA VAL A 569 4.42 -27.22 7.12
C VAL A 569 3.85 -28.05 5.97
N ILE A 570 4.68 -28.27 4.96
CA ILE A 570 4.57 -29.44 4.09
C ILE A 570 4.70 -30.65 5.02
N GLU A 571 3.68 -31.51 5.08
CA GLU A 571 3.79 -32.84 5.69
C GLU A 571 4.95 -33.57 5.03
N ILE A 572 6.05 -33.70 5.76
CA ILE A 572 7.04 -34.75 5.54
C ILE A 572 6.57 -35.90 6.43
N PRO A 573 6.27 -37.09 5.88
CA PRO A 573 5.98 -38.25 6.72
C PRO A 573 7.22 -38.57 7.54
N VAL A 574 7.11 -38.41 8.85
CA VAL A 574 8.08 -38.95 9.82
C VAL A 574 7.72 -40.43 9.99
N LEU A 575 8.64 -41.32 9.61
CA LEU A 575 8.61 -42.71 10.04
C LEU A 575 9.41 -42.81 11.33
N ASP A 576 8.73 -43.29 12.37
CA ASP A 576 9.22 -43.52 13.72
C ASP A 576 10.50 -44.36 13.78
N GLU A 577 11.40 -43.98 14.68
CA GLU A 577 12.51 -44.78 15.16
C GLU A 577 12.04 -45.81 16.21
N SER A 578 12.47 -47.06 16.04
CA SER A 578 12.82 -47.97 17.13
C SER A 578 13.72 -49.08 16.56
N ILE A 579 14.74 -49.67 17.19
CA ILE A 579 15.65 -49.41 18.32
C ILE A 579 16.66 -50.60 18.25
N ASN A 580 17.91 -50.40 18.68
CA ASN A 580 18.97 -51.39 19.01
C ASN A 580 19.70 -52.10 17.84
N GLU A 581 21.02 -52.30 17.81
CA GLU A 581 22.01 -52.36 18.89
C GLU A 581 23.48 -52.24 18.37
N SER A 582 24.28 -51.46 19.09
CA SER A 582 25.71 -51.68 19.41
C SER A 582 26.86 -51.59 18.38
N ASN A 583 27.91 -50.87 18.84
CA ASN A 583 29.35 -51.03 18.61
C ASN A 583 30.02 -50.47 17.33
N GLN A 584 30.62 -49.28 17.49
CA GLN A 584 31.89 -48.92 16.85
C GLN A 584 33.05 -49.80 17.41
N PRO A 585 34.30 -49.83 16.86
CA PRO A 585 34.90 -48.96 15.84
C PRO A 585 35.79 -49.68 14.78
N LYS A 586 36.07 -49.01 13.64
CA LYS A 586 37.42 -48.68 13.12
C LYS A 586 37.42 -48.39 11.60
N SER A 587 38.17 -47.36 11.26
CA SER A 587 38.49 -46.90 9.91
C SER A 587 39.19 -47.98 9.07
N THR A 588 38.68 -48.22 7.87
CA THR A 588 39.43 -48.82 6.76
C THR A 588 38.91 -48.28 5.43
N GLY A 589 39.82 -48.03 4.49
CA GLY A 589 39.64 -47.14 3.34
C GLY A 589 38.63 -47.60 2.28
N LEU A 590 38.16 -46.61 1.52
CA LEU A 590 37.33 -46.77 0.33
C LEU A 590 38.07 -47.59 -0.73
N LYS A 591 37.53 -48.77 -1.06
CA LYS A 591 37.87 -49.52 -2.28
C LYS A 591 36.83 -49.19 -3.34
N ILE A 592 37.25 -48.61 -4.46
CA ILE A 592 36.37 -48.35 -5.60
C ILE A 592 36.03 -49.70 -6.24
N ILE A 593 34.77 -50.12 -6.17
CA ILE A 593 34.32 -51.44 -6.65
C ILE A 593 33.79 -51.37 -8.09
N ASP A 594 33.40 -50.20 -8.60
CA ASP A 594 33.10 -50.04 -10.02
C ASP A 594 32.95 -48.58 -10.46
N LYS A 595 33.15 -48.30 -11.76
CA LYS A 595 32.89 -46.99 -12.36
C LYS A 595 31.40 -46.88 -12.72
N ILE A 596 30.69 -45.97 -12.05
CA ILE A 596 29.33 -45.58 -12.47
C ILE A 596 29.45 -44.77 -13.76
N ASP A 597 28.88 -45.31 -14.84
CA ASP A 597 28.70 -44.58 -16.09
C ASP A 597 27.56 -43.55 -15.94
N LEU A 598 27.95 -42.29 -15.70
CA LEU A 598 27.04 -41.15 -15.52
C LEU A 598 26.17 -40.86 -16.75
N SER A 599 26.51 -41.39 -17.93
CA SER A 599 25.72 -41.22 -19.15
C SER A 599 24.33 -41.90 -19.05
N LYS A 600 24.16 -42.86 -18.15
CA LYS A 600 22.89 -43.57 -17.90
C LYS A 600 21.89 -42.78 -17.05
N PHE A 601 22.31 -41.65 -16.46
CA PHE A 601 21.50 -40.83 -15.55
C PHE A 601 21.19 -39.43 -16.11
N GLU A 602 21.64 -39.09 -17.32
CA GLU A 602 21.26 -37.83 -17.98
C GLU A 602 19.77 -37.86 -18.38
N LYS A 603 18.96 -36.94 -17.82
CA LYS A 603 17.57 -36.76 -18.26
C LYS A 603 17.54 -36.37 -19.75
N PRO A 604 16.70 -37.01 -20.58
CA PRO A 604 16.62 -36.69 -21.99
C PRO A 604 16.20 -35.23 -22.19
N LYS A 605 16.99 -34.49 -22.97
CA LYS A 605 16.71 -33.09 -23.34
C LYS A 605 15.46 -33.03 -24.22
N LYS A 606 14.46 -32.26 -23.78
CA LYS A 606 13.12 -32.23 -24.39
C LYS A 606 13.12 -31.69 -25.82
N GLU A 607 14.06 -30.82 -26.15
CA GLU A 607 14.19 -30.18 -27.45
C GLU A 607 14.87 -31.08 -28.51
N ILE A 608 15.53 -32.16 -28.08
CA ILE A 608 16.29 -33.05 -28.96
C ILE A 608 15.40 -34.18 -29.47
N LYS A 609 15.36 -34.35 -30.80
CA LYS A 609 14.66 -35.43 -31.49
C LYS A 609 15.66 -36.49 -31.94
N LYS A 610 15.53 -37.73 -31.45
CA LYS A 610 16.50 -38.81 -31.71
C LYS A 610 16.52 -39.29 -33.17
N ASP A 611 15.41 -39.08 -33.88
CA ASP A 611 15.16 -39.47 -35.27
C ASP A 611 15.55 -38.41 -36.29
N LYS A 612 16.04 -37.25 -35.85
CA LYS A 612 16.38 -36.11 -36.71
C LYS A 612 17.76 -35.54 -36.38
N GLU A 613 18.39 -34.93 -37.37
CA GLU A 613 19.56 -34.08 -37.15
C GLU A 613 19.14 -32.86 -36.32
N ASN A 614 19.84 -32.59 -35.21
CA ASN A 614 19.52 -31.49 -34.29
C ASN A 614 20.56 -30.38 -34.45
N LEU A 615 20.09 -29.16 -34.69
CA LEU A 615 20.95 -27.99 -34.86
C LEU A 615 20.37 -26.78 -34.13
N TYR A 616 21.23 -25.95 -33.56
CA TYR A 616 20.86 -24.79 -32.78
C TYR A 616 20.97 -23.52 -33.62
N ILE A 617 19.91 -22.71 -33.61
CA ILE A 617 19.89 -21.37 -34.19
C ILE A 617 19.83 -20.37 -33.05
N ILE A 618 20.85 -19.54 -32.93
CA ILE A 618 21.03 -18.67 -31.77
C ILE A 618 20.57 -17.26 -32.11
N ASP A 619 19.71 -16.71 -31.27
CA ASP A 619 19.24 -15.34 -31.36
C ASP A 619 20.27 -14.33 -30.79
N THR A 620 20.25 -13.09 -31.28
CA THR A 620 21.19 -12.01 -30.93
C THR A 620 21.20 -11.73 -29.44
N ASN A 621 20.03 -11.67 -28.80
CA ASN A 621 19.91 -11.36 -27.36
C ASN A 621 20.61 -12.40 -26.47
N VAL A 622 20.70 -13.65 -26.94
CA VAL A 622 21.37 -14.72 -26.20
C VAL A 622 22.87 -14.47 -26.10
N PHE A 623 23.48 -13.87 -27.11
CA PHE A 623 24.90 -13.49 -27.09
C PHE A 623 25.18 -12.31 -26.14
N VAL A 624 24.22 -11.40 -25.96
CA VAL A 624 24.34 -10.28 -25.02
C VAL A 624 24.28 -10.78 -23.57
N ASP A 625 23.36 -11.70 -23.28
CA ASP A 625 23.13 -12.24 -21.93
C ASP A 625 24.14 -13.33 -21.54
N ASN A 626 24.67 -14.06 -22.52
CA ASN A 626 25.64 -15.13 -22.31
C ASN A 626 26.65 -15.21 -23.47
N PRO A 627 27.71 -14.40 -23.43
CA PRO A 627 28.70 -14.28 -24.50
C PRO A 627 29.36 -15.59 -24.94
N ASP A 628 29.48 -16.56 -24.03
CA ASP A 628 30.11 -17.86 -24.28
C ASP A 628 29.10 -18.97 -24.57
N ILE A 629 27.91 -18.64 -25.09
CA ILE A 629 26.86 -19.63 -25.32
C ILE A 629 27.27 -20.74 -26.29
N ILE A 630 28.10 -20.44 -27.29
CA ILE A 630 28.53 -21.42 -28.29
C ILE A 630 29.37 -22.53 -27.68
N SER A 631 30.28 -22.20 -26.75
CA SER A 631 31.11 -23.22 -26.09
C SER A 631 30.30 -24.14 -25.17
N LYS A 632 29.10 -23.70 -24.77
CA LYS A 632 28.18 -24.43 -23.91
C LYS A 632 27.24 -25.38 -24.68
N ILE A 633 27.14 -25.25 -26.00
CA ILE A 633 26.40 -26.20 -26.85
C ILE A 633 27.30 -27.39 -27.15
N ASP A 634 26.80 -28.60 -26.90
CA ASP A 634 27.50 -29.86 -27.17
C ASP A 634 28.04 -29.90 -28.62
N LYS A 635 29.28 -30.34 -28.80
CA LYS A 635 29.99 -30.31 -30.09
C LYS A 635 29.33 -31.20 -31.15
N LYS A 636 28.50 -32.17 -30.74
CA LYS A 636 27.76 -33.04 -31.65
C LYS A 636 26.57 -32.37 -32.35
N TYR A 637 26.16 -31.18 -31.92
CA TYR A 637 25.08 -30.42 -32.55
C TYR A 637 25.65 -29.25 -33.35
N ASP A 638 25.17 -29.07 -34.58
CA ASP A 638 25.59 -27.95 -35.41
C ASP A 638 25.01 -26.63 -34.88
N VAL A 639 25.76 -25.54 -35.04
CA VAL A 639 25.28 -24.18 -34.72
C VAL A 639 25.13 -23.42 -36.03
N VAL A 640 23.93 -22.88 -36.26
CA VAL A 640 23.61 -22.07 -37.42
C VAL A 640 23.31 -20.64 -36.97
N LEU A 641 23.97 -19.67 -37.58
CA LEU A 641 23.80 -18.26 -37.28
C LEU A 641 23.19 -17.55 -38.48
N SER A 642 22.12 -16.80 -38.24
CA SER A 642 21.60 -15.88 -39.25
C SER A 642 22.62 -14.75 -39.46
N ALA A 643 22.89 -14.38 -40.71
CA ALA A 643 23.72 -13.21 -41.02
C ALA A 643 23.22 -11.94 -40.32
N LYS A 644 21.91 -11.86 -40.02
CA LYS A 644 21.32 -10.74 -39.28
C LYS A 644 21.83 -10.64 -37.83
N VAL A 645 22.13 -11.76 -37.18
CA VAL A 645 22.62 -11.80 -35.79
C VAL A 645 23.99 -11.14 -35.67
N ILE A 646 24.86 -11.35 -36.67
CA ILE A 646 26.20 -10.74 -36.71
C ILE A 646 26.09 -9.23 -36.94
N ASP A 647 25.28 -8.82 -37.91
CA ASP A 647 24.99 -7.40 -38.18
C ASP A 647 24.41 -6.68 -36.95
N GLU A 648 23.54 -7.34 -36.18
CA GLU A 648 23.00 -6.76 -34.95
C GLU A 648 24.04 -6.67 -33.84
N LEU A 649 24.88 -7.69 -33.65
CA LEU A 649 25.96 -7.64 -32.66
C LEU A 649 26.96 -6.52 -32.96
N ASP A 650 27.28 -6.29 -34.23
CA ASP A 650 28.17 -5.19 -34.64
C ASP A 650 27.53 -3.82 -34.39
N ASN A 651 26.24 -3.66 -34.71
CA ASN A 651 25.50 -2.41 -34.47
C ASN A 651 25.30 -2.10 -32.97
N LEU A 652 25.26 -3.11 -32.10
CA LEU A 652 25.09 -2.95 -30.65
C LEU A 652 26.36 -2.46 -29.93
N LYS A 653 27.54 -2.56 -30.55
CA LYS A 653 28.83 -2.09 -29.96
C LYS A 653 28.84 -0.62 -29.57
N SER A 654 28.08 0.23 -30.26
CA SER A 654 28.09 1.69 -30.06
C SER A 654 26.93 2.21 -29.19
N LYS A 655 25.86 1.42 -28.99
CA LYS A 655 24.58 1.87 -28.41
C LYS A 655 24.31 1.43 -26.96
N LEU A 656 25.08 0.49 -26.42
CA LEU A 656 24.87 -0.08 -25.07
C LEU A 656 25.70 0.61 -23.98
N ASN A 657 25.35 0.37 -22.72
CA ASN A 657 26.11 0.80 -21.54
C ASN A 657 27.47 0.06 -21.42
N ASN A 658 28.34 0.46 -20.49
CA ASN A 658 29.71 -0.10 -20.37
C ASN A 658 29.74 -1.64 -20.21
N GLU A 659 28.79 -2.23 -19.49
CA GLU A 659 28.70 -3.68 -19.29
C GLU A 659 28.20 -4.43 -20.55
N GLY A 660 27.17 -3.91 -21.22
CA GLY A 660 26.66 -4.47 -22.47
C GLY A 660 27.68 -4.43 -23.61
N LYS A 661 28.49 -3.37 -23.69
CA LYS A 661 29.60 -3.28 -24.66
C LYS A 661 30.65 -4.37 -24.44
N ILE A 662 31.01 -4.64 -23.19
CA ILE A 662 31.96 -5.71 -22.83
C ILE A 662 31.41 -7.09 -23.21
N ASN A 663 30.13 -7.35 -22.96
CA ASN A 663 29.51 -8.63 -23.29
C ASN A 663 29.42 -8.88 -24.80
N VAL A 664 29.04 -7.87 -25.59
CA VAL A 664 29.01 -7.96 -27.06
C VAL A 664 30.43 -8.21 -27.63
N GLN A 665 31.46 -7.55 -27.10
CA GLN A 665 32.84 -7.80 -27.51
C GLN A 665 33.30 -9.23 -27.16
N LYS A 666 32.95 -9.72 -25.96
CA LYS A 666 33.21 -11.11 -25.57
C LYS A 666 32.50 -12.10 -26.49
N ALA A 667 31.26 -11.82 -26.87
CA ALA A 667 30.46 -12.70 -27.72
C ALA A 667 31.08 -12.84 -29.12
N LEU A 668 31.51 -11.74 -29.73
CA LEU A 668 32.18 -11.75 -31.04
C LEU A 668 33.55 -12.43 -30.99
N LYS A 669 34.30 -12.24 -29.91
CA LYS A 669 35.56 -12.99 -29.69
C LYS A 669 35.29 -14.49 -29.54
N SER A 670 34.24 -14.87 -28.80
CA SER A 670 33.82 -16.27 -28.63
C SER A 670 33.38 -16.89 -29.95
N LEU A 671 32.62 -16.15 -30.76
CA LEU A 671 32.22 -16.53 -32.12
C LEU A 671 33.42 -16.84 -33.02
N ASN A 672 34.35 -15.89 -33.16
CA ASN A 672 35.55 -16.08 -34.00
C ASN A 672 36.38 -17.29 -33.54
N ASN A 673 36.62 -17.43 -32.24
CA ASN A 673 37.40 -18.54 -31.70
C ASN A 673 36.72 -19.91 -31.97
N ASN A 674 35.39 -19.96 -31.94
CA ASN A 674 34.66 -21.21 -32.15
C ASN A 674 34.44 -21.54 -33.63
N MET A 675 34.54 -20.58 -34.56
CA MET A 675 34.43 -20.85 -36.00
C MET A 675 35.50 -21.82 -36.51
N GLU A 676 36.68 -21.83 -35.88
CA GLU A 676 37.78 -22.74 -36.24
C GLU A 676 37.73 -24.09 -35.48
N LEU A 677 36.96 -24.19 -34.40
CA LEU A 677 37.00 -25.32 -33.44
C LEU A 677 35.79 -26.27 -33.51
N ARG A 678 34.71 -25.88 -34.22
CA ARG A 678 33.48 -26.67 -34.40
C ARG A 678 32.76 -26.24 -35.68
N ASN A 679 31.80 -27.06 -36.12
CA ASN A 679 30.93 -26.72 -37.24
C ASN A 679 29.94 -25.60 -36.86
N ILE A 680 30.26 -24.36 -37.28
CA ILE A 680 29.35 -23.21 -37.26
C ILE A 680 29.05 -22.83 -38.70
N ARG A 681 27.77 -22.75 -39.07
CA ARG A 681 27.33 -22.32 -40.41
C ARG A 681 26.70 -20.94 -40.34
N MET A 682 27.07 -20.05 -41.25
CA MET A 682 26.38 -18.78 -41.43
C MET A 682 25.39 -18.90 -42.58
N GLU A 683 24.15 -18.49 -42.34
CA GLU A 683 23.07 -18.62 -43.31
C GLU A 683 22.40 -17.29 -43.56
N MET A 684 22.16 -17.00 -44.85
CA MET A 684 21.38 -15.84 -45.25
C MET A 684 19.90 -16.12 -45.00
N SER A 685 19.18 -15.09 -44.56
CA SER A 685 17.73 -15.18 -44.39
C SER A 685 17.03 -15.28 -45.75
N ASP A 686 15.91 -16.02 -45.81
CA ASP A 686 15.09 -16.15 -47.02
C ASP A 686 13.65 -15.74 -46.72
N SER A 687 13.33 -14.51 -47.09
CA SER A 687 12.03 -13.91 -46.81
C SER A 687 10.85 -14.56 -47.55
N THR A 688 11.12 -15.43 -48.54
CA THR A 688 10.07 -16.18 -49.25
C THR A 688 9.51 -17.33 -48.41
N LEU A 689 10.27 -17.83 -47.43
CA LEU A 689 9.85 -18.89 -46.52
C LEU A 689 8.93 -18.39 -45.40
N LEU A 690 8.83 -17.08 -45.21
CA LEU A 690 7.96 -16.47 -44.20
C LEU A 690 6.53 -16.27 -44.73
N PRO A 691 5.50 -16.40 -43.87
CA PRO A 691 4.14 -16.04 -44.24
C PRO A 691 4.03 -14.57 -44.63
N ASN A 692 3.07 -14.26 -45.51
CA ASN A 692 2.84 -12.88 -45.97
C ASN A 692 2.45 -11.93 -44.83
N ASP A 693 1.79 -12.43 -43.79
CA ASP A 693 1.37 -11.64 -42.62
C ASP A 693 2.54 -11.26 -41.70
N PHE A 694 3.73 -11.81 -41.92
CA PHE A 694 4.91 -11.52 -41.11
C PHE A 694 5.72 -10.39 -41.72
N ASN A 695 6.13 -9.42 -40.90
CA ASN A 695 7.03 -8.36 -41.34
C ASN A 695 8.39 -8.95 -41.79
N LYS A 696 8.62 -9.01 -43.10
CA LYS A 696 9.82 -9.60 -43.73
C LYS A 696 11.13 -8.85 -43.42
N ARG A 697 11.06 -7.66 -42.80
CA ARG A 697 12.24 -6.86 -42.38
C ARG A 697 12.58 -6.98 -40.89
N SER A 698 11.73 -7.64 -40.10
CA SER A 698 11.97 -7.82 -38.66
C SER A 698 13.11 -8.81 -38.42
N PRO A 699 14.12 -8.48 -37.58
CA PRO A 699 15.24 -9.37 -37.30
C PRO A 699 14.83 -10.76 -36.79
N ASP A 700 13.88 -10.83 -35.85
CA ASP A 700 13.30 -12.09 -35.38
C ASP A 700 12.76 -12.94 -36.52
N ASN A 701 12.06 -12.31 -37.47
CA ASN A 701 11.49 -13.01 -38.61
C ASN A 701 12.59 -13.46 -39.58
N LEU A 702 13.67 -12.70 -39.73
CA LEU A 702 14.83 -13.12 -40.52
C LEU A 702 15.54 -14.32 -39.87
N ILE A 703 15.69 -14.37 -38.55
CA ILE A 703 16.20 -15.52 -37.80
C ILE A 703 15.26 -16.73 -37.97
N LEU A 704 13.95 -16.52 -37.87
CA LEU A 704 12.95 -17.56 -38.11
C LEU A 704 13.01 -18.12 -39.53
N SER A 705 13.27 -17.27 -40.54
CA SER A 705 13.40 -17.71 -41.92
C SER A 705 14.59 -18.67 -42.13
N VAL A 706 15.69 -18.46 -41.39
CA VAL A 706 16.83 -19.38 -41.39
C VAL A 706 16.40 -20.73 -40.77
N ALA A 707 15.65 -20.72 -39.67
CA ALA A 707 15.13 -21.95 -39.09
C ALA A 707 14.19 -22.73 -40.03
N LEU A 708 13.41 -22.01 -40.84
CA LEU A 708 12.51 -22.63 -41.82
C LEU A 708 13.26 -23.34 -42.96
N LYS A 709 14.47 -22.91 -43.32
CA LYS A 709 15.32 -23.62 -44.31
C LYS A 709 15.66 -25.04 -43.87
N PHE A 710 15.84 -25.24 -42.56
CA PHE A 710 16.23 -26.53 -41.98
C PHE A 710 15.05 -27.35 -41.46
N LYS A 711 13.83 -27.07 -41.92
CA LYS A 711 12.60 -27.74 -41.42
C LYS A 711 12.58 -29.26 -41.65
N SER A 712 13.37 -29.77 -42.60
CA SER A 712 13.59 -31.21 -42.79
C SER A 712 14.30 -31.86 -41.59
N ALA A 713 15.21 -31.13 -40.95
CA ALA A 713 15.89 -31.49 -39.71
C ALA A 713 15.07 -31.09 -38.45
N ASN A 714 15.71 -31.03 -37.28
CA ASN A 714 15.15 -30.42 -36.06
C ASN A 714 15.92 -29.12 -35.72
N PRO A 715 15.55 -27.98 -36.31
CA PRO A 715 16.08 -26.68 -35.95
C PRO A 715 15.53 -26.28 -34.58
N ILE A 716 16.43 -25.91 -33.68
CA ILE A 716 16.13 -25.51 -32.31
C ILE A 716 16.55 -24.05 -32.16
N ILE A 717 15.58 -23.14 -32.08
CA ILE A 717 15.87 -21.72 -31.84
C ILE A 717 16.13 -21.51 -30.35
N LEU A 718 17.35 -21.11 -30.01
CA LEU A 718 17.74 -20.67 -28.69
C LEU A 718 17.50 -19.16 -28.61
N THR A 719 16.42 -18.76 -27.93
CA THR A 719 16.03 -17.35 -27.76
C THR A 719 15.33 -17.13 -26.43
N SER A 720 15.57 -15.98 -25.80
CA SER A 720 14.82 -15.51 -24.63
C SER A 720 13.64 -14.60 -25.02
N ASP A 721 13.47 -14.29 -26.30
CA ASP A 721 12.37 -13.45 -26.78
C ASP A 721 11.07 -14.26 -26.90
N ASN A 722 10.00 -13.76 -26.28
CA ASN A 722 8.70 -14.45 -26.26
C ASN A 722 7.98 -14.37 -27.62
N GLY A 723 8.19 -13.29 -28.38
CA GLY A 723 7.60 -13.08 -29.70
C GLY A 723 8.18 -14.05 -30.73
N LEU A 724 9.50 -14.19 -30.80
CA LEU A 724 10.18 -15.15 -31.66
C LEU A 724 9.82 -16.59 -31.27
N GLN A 725 9.74 -16.91 -29.97
CA GLN A 725 9.29 -18.24 -29.53
C GLN A 725 7.88 -18.57 -29.98
N LEU A 726 6.93 -17.63 -29.85
CA LEU A 726 5.55 -17.85 -30.25
C LEU A 726 5.43 -18.07 -31.76
N LYS A 727 6.11 -17.24 -32.54
CA LYS A 727 6.16 -17.35 -34.01
C LYS A 727 6.79 -18.68 -34.46
N ALA A 728 7.90 -19.07 -33.85
CA ALA A 728 8.59 -20.33 -34.16
C ALA A 728 7.74 -21.55 -33.82
N LYS A 729 7.11 -21.58 -32.64
CA LYS A 729 6.16 -22.64 -32.25
C LYS A 729 4.97 -22.71 -33.20
N GLY A 730 4.42 -21.56 -33.60
CA GLY A 730 3.37 -21.47 -34.61
C GLY A 730 3.76 -22.07 -35.96
N MET A 731 5.05 -21.99 -36.32
CA MET A 731 5.62 -22.61 -37.53
C MET A 731 6.11 -24.05 -37.33
N LYS A 732 5.84 -24.66 -36.17
CA LYS A 732 6.30 -26.00 -35.76
C LYS A 732 7.83 -26.13 -35.68
N ILE A 733 8.52 -25.04 -35.34
CA ILE A 733 9.96 -25.02 -35.05
C ILE A 733 10.17 -25.16 -33.55
N THR A 734 11.16 -25.99 -33.17
CA THR A 734 11.49 -26.23 -31.76
C THR A 734 12.19 -25.00 -31.18
N THR A 735 11.91 -24.66 -29.93
CA THR A 735 12.54 -23.52 -29.26
C THR A 735 12.97 -23.90 -27.85
N ILE A 736 14.04 -23.28 -27.37
CA ILE A 736 14.48 -23.39 -25.97
C ILE A 736 14.92 -22.02 -25.48
N THR A 737 14.59 -21.68 -24.24
CA THR A 737 15.05 -20.42 -23.64
C THR A 737 16.49 -20.55 -23.14
N LEU A 738 17.22 -19.42 -23.07
CA LEU A 738 18.57 -19.41 -22.48
C LEU A 738 18.58 -19.96 -21.05
N LYS A 739 17.55 -19.62 -20.25
CA LYS A 739 17.41 -20.11 -18.87
C LYS A 739 17.20 -21.62 -18.82
N GLU A 740 16.34 -22.18 -19.67
CA GLU A 740 16.11 -23.63 -19.74
C GLU A 740 17.37 -24.35 -20.20
N PHE A 741 18.04 -23.84 -21.24
CA PHE A 741 19.29 -24.40 -21.76
C PHE A 741 20.40 -24.42 -20.68
N LEU A 742 20.60 -23.33 -19.95
CA LEU A 742 21.60 -23.26 -18.88
C LEU A 742 21.26 -24.16 -17.68
N ASN A 743 19.98 -24.30 -17.35
CA ASN A 743 19.55 -25.21 -16.29
C ASN A 743 19.79 -26.68 -16.65
N GLN A 744 19.78 -27.03 -17.94
CA GLN A 744 20.17 -28.38 -18.37
C GLN A 744 21.68 -28.65 -18.17
N LEU A 745 22.53 -27.63 -18.25
CA LEU A 745 23.97 -27.78 -18.04
C LEU A 745 24.36 -27.94 -16.57
N LYS A 746 23.60 -27.32 -15.66
CA LYS A 746 23.80 -27.44 -14.19
C LYS A 746 23.42 -28.80 -13.60
N ARG A 747 22.81 -29.67 -14.41
CA ARG A 747 22.30 -31.00 -14.02
C ARG A 747 23.16 -32.14 -14.58
N LYS A 748 24.32 -31.83 -15.17
CA LYS A 748 25.33 -32.80 -15.61
C LYS A 748 26.27 -33.16 -14.48
#